data_AF-A0A7M1B6X0-F1
#
_entry.id   AF-A0A7M1B6X0-F1
#
_cell.length_a   1.000
_cell.length_b   1.000
_cell.length_c   1.000
_cell.angle_alpha   90.00
_cell.angle_beta   90.00
_cell.angle_gamma   90.00
#
_symmetry.space_group_name_H-M   'P 1'
#
loop_
_entity.id
_entity.type
_entity.pdbx_description
1 polymer ?
#
loop_
_entity_poly.entity_id
_entity_poly.type
_entity_poly.pdbx_seq_one_letter_code
_entity_poly.pdbx_strand_id
1 'polypeptide(L)'
;MSFLHPEFLYYMLPPLFILFGLLLTQKEAQANFFSQEVIDRLRVSANTLTLKARNALFFLIGVLLVIALAGPVIKEGKIEIKAKSADIMIALDISDSMLATDVYPNRLKLAKQKALEFLRLAPNERIGVIAFAKNSYLVSPLSFDHDAVAFLLKNLDTTSITEQGTDLMSMLEVVDRSIKDETRRYILLLSDGGDDKDFSREIAYAKKHNITVFVLAIGTKKGAPIKLPNGEFIKQNGSIILTKLNENIADLATKTGGVYIEGVNANSDVKAMLREIETKAKKKERKSEEIEKYIPLFYYPVGLALLLLLIATSSMSKRKTVQVPSMFLLALVLFNAPNVKAGILDFKELNSAKKAYEQQNYQQSAKYFDEYAKKTHKDAAYYNAGNAFYKQKQYKKALQNYEKATFSNKIERAKNFANMGNAHARLGSEKELKAAIQSYEESLKLHEDKAVRENLEAVKKALQKKQQKKQQQNRDQKNKDQKNKQQNKKNEKNKNQQNKNENNKQNSKDNKQNQQNKQSEQNKKNEHKEKQNSQQNKQQQKENEKQKEKQERKSKQQSSDEKLNQQKNQEEQKKQNKEEKEKAKKEKQKLQELKSQKEDKNKKDKEQAHAAQMQQKMMKDKMSDAEEKKWLKALNQQQNSYLYMLNKEKPIKDNENEKPW
;
A
#
# COMPACT_ATOMS: atom_id res chain seq x y z
N MET A 1 -21.69 30.58 23.46
CA MET A 1 -21.28 29.49 24.36
C MET A 1 -22.53 28.67 24.64
N SER A 2 -22.48 27.36 24.48
CA SER A 2 -23.60 26.45 24.71
C SER A 2 -23.17 25.31 25.62
N PHE A 3 -24.12 24.55 26.16
CA PHE A 3 -23.85 23.33 26.91
C PHE A 3 -24.13 22.12 26.02
N LEU A 4 -23.26 21.11 26.06
CA LEU A 4 -23.46 19.86 25.33
C LEU A 4 -24.54 19.00 25.99
N HIS A 5 -24.63 19.09 27.32
CA HIS A 5 -25.54 18.33 28.17
C HIS A 5 -26.26 19.24 29.18
N PRO A 6 -27.10 20.19 28.72
CA PRO A 6 -27.80 21.13 29.61
C PRO A 6 -28.70 20.43 30.65
N GLU A 7 -29.14 19.20 30.39
CA GLU A 7 -29.92 18.34 31.29
C GLU A 7 -29.29 18.19 32.68
N PHE A 8 -27.96 18.15 32.79
CA PHE A 8 -27.28 18.04 34.08
C PHE A 8 -27.56 19.24 34.99
N LEU A 9 -27.75 20.44 34.44
CA LEU A 9 -28.08 21.61 35.26
C LEU A 9 -29.42 21.43 35.95
N TYR A 10 -30.42 20.92 35.23
CA TYR A 10 -31.77 20.71 35.77
C TYR A 10 -31.84 19.53 36.74
N TYR A 11 -31.10 18.45 36.47
CA TYR A 11 -31.14 17.26 37.31
C TYR A 11 -30.26 17.34 38.55
N MET A 12 -29.13 18.06 38.50
CA MET A 12 -28.15 18.06 39.60
C MET A 12 -28.18 19.31 40.46
N LEU A 13 -28.61 20.48 39.95
CA LEU A 13 -28.70 21.68 40.80
C LEU A 13 -29.74 21.50 41.93
N PRO A 14 -30.99 21.06 41.71
CA PRO A 14 -31.97 20.96 42.80
C PRO A 14 -31.54 19.99 43.92
N PRO A 15 -31.06 18.76 43.63
CA PRO A 15 -30.51 17.89 44.67
C PRO A 15 -29.31 18.50 45.40
N LEU A 16 -28.45 19.24 44.71
CA LEU A 16 -27.32 19.95 45.32
C LEU A 16 -27.82 21.03 46.30
N PHE A 17 -28.81 21.84 45.91
CA PHE A 17 -29.42 22.84 46.79
C PHE A 17 -30.10 22.19 48.01
N ILE A 18 -30.82 21.07 47.81
CA ILE A 18 -31.47 20.32 48.91
C ILE A 18 -30.41 19.76 49.86
N LEU A 19 -29.37 19.12 49.33
CA LEU A 19 -28.27 18.56 50.11
C LEU A 19 -27.61 19.64 50.97
N PHE A 20 -27.24 20.78 50.38
CA PHE A 20 -26.65 21.89 51.13
C PHE A 20 -27.63 22.54 52.12
N GLY A 21 -28.91 22.62 51.79
CA GLY A 21 -29.95 23.07 52.73
C GLY A 21 -30.07 22.16 53.96
N LEU A 22 -30.00 20.84 53.77
CA LEU A 22 -29.98 19.87 54.87
C LEU A 22 -28.68 19.96 55.69
N LEU A 23 -27.52 20.07 55.03
CA LEU A 23 -26.23 20.21 55.71
C LEU A 23 -26.10 21.51 56.52
N LEU A 24 -26.79 22.58 56.12
CA LEU A 24 -26.82 23.85 56.85
C LEU A 24 -27.81 23.85 58.02
N THR A 25 -28.84 23.02 57.98
CA THR A 25 -29.89 22.93 59.01
C THR A 25 -29.66 21.84 60.04
N GLN A 26 -28.77 20.88 59.77
CA GLN A 26 -28.34 19.88 60.75
C GLN A 26 -27.62 20.54 61.91
N LYS A 27 -28.25 20.49 63.09
CA LYS A 27 -27.56 20.74 64.35
C LYS A 27 -26.58 19.60 64.62
N GLU A 28 -25.40 19.93 65.14
CA GLU A 28 -24.44 18.91 65.59
C GLU A 28 -25.14 18.00 66.60
N ALA A 29 -25.20 16.69 66.34
CA ALA A 29 -25.86 15.74 67.25
C ALA A 29 -25.30 15.83 68.68
N GLN A 30 -24.02 16.21 68.80
CA GLN A 30 -23.33 16.44 70.08
C GLN A 30 -23.83 17.67 70.84
N ALA A 31 -24.35 18.69 70.15
CA ALA A 31 -24.94 19.88 70.77
C ALA A 31 -26.28 19.57 71.49
N ASN A 32 -26.86 18.39 71.28
CA ASN A 32 -28.01 17.91 72.04
C ASN A 32 -27.61 17.25 73.37
N PHE A 33 -26.35 16.82 73.53
CA PHE A 33 -25.88 16.06 74.70
C PHE A 33 -24.92 16.85 75.60
N PHE A 34 -24.34 17.94 75.11
CA PHE A 34 -23.39 18.77 75.84
C PHE A 34 -23.86 20.23 75.89
N SER A 35 -23.56 20.93 76.98
CA SER A 35 -23.81 22.37 77.08
C SER A 35 -22.93 23.14 76.10
N GLN A 36 -23.40 24.30 75.66
CA GLN A 36 -22.72 25.12 74.66
C GLN A 36 -21.29 25.50 75.10
N GLU A 37 -21.09 25.69 76.40
CA GLU A 37 -19.80 26.02 77.01
C GLU A 37 -18.79 24.86 76.92
N VAL A 38 -19.24 23.61 77.04
CA VAL A 38 -18.40 22.42 76.91
C VAL A 38 -18.03 22.19 75.45
N ILE A 39 -18.98 22.36 74.53
CA ILE A 39 -18.74 22.27 73.08
C ILE A 39 -17.70 23.30 72.63
N ASP A 40 -17.80 24.54 73.09
CA ASP A 40 -16.86 25.60 72.71
C ASP A 40 -15.45 25.38 73.29
N ARG A 41 -15.31 24.69 74.42
CA ARG A 41 -14.00 24.27 74.97
C ARG A 41 -13.41 23.03 74.30
N LEU A 42 -14.25 22.12 73.78
CA LEU A 42 -13.83 20.94 73.03
C LEU A 42 -13.49 21.27 71.56
N ARG A 43 -14.00 22.38 71.03
CA ARG A 43 -13.70 22.86 69.68
C ARG A 43 -12.29 23.44 69.58
N VAL A 44 -11.43 22.77 68.84
CA VAL A 44 -10.12 23.32 68.45
C VAL A 44 -10.34 24.47 67.46
N SER A 45 -10.07 25.71 67.87
CA SER A 45 -10.25 26.95 67.09
C SER A 45 -9.17 27.18 66.02
N ALA A 46 -8.65 26.11 65.41
CA ALA A 46 -7.57 26.18 64.42
C ALA A 46 -8.02 26.64 63.01
N ASN A 47 -9.32 26.89 62.80
CA ASN A 47 -9.86 27.17 61.48
C ASN A 47 -9.73 28.66 61.07
N THR A 48 -9.04 28.91 59.95
CA THR A 48 -8.98 30.23 59.29
C THR A 48 -10.30 30.65 58.67
N LEU A 49 -11.04 29.70 58.11
CA LEU A 49 -12.36 29.89 57.50
C LEU A 49 -13.46 29.58 58.50
N THR A 50 -14.48 30.44 58.58
CA THR A 50 -15.69 30.14 59.34
C THR A 50 -16.41 28.93 58.72
N LEU A 51 -17.17 28.17 59.52
CA LEU A 51 -17.95 27.03 59.03
C LEU A 51 -18.90 27.44 57.88
N LYS A 52 -19.52 28.63 58.00
CA LYS A 52 -20.37 29.22 56.96
C LYS A 52 -19.58 29.47 55.67
N ALA A 53 -18.39 30.06 55.75
CA ALA A 53 -17.54 30.31 54.58
C ALA A 53 -17.06 29.00 53.93
N ARG A 54 -16.71 27.99 54.73
CA ARG A 54 -16.31 26.66 54.23
C ARG A 54 -17.46 25.95 53.51
N ASN A 55 -18.65 25.96 54.09
CA ASN A 55 -19.83 25.36 53.47
C ASN A 55 -20.24 26.11 52.19
N ALA A 56 -20.11 27.44 52.17
CA ALA A 56 -20.31 28.24 50.96
C ALA A 56 -19.30 27.88 49.85
N LEU A 57 -18.03 27.62 50.22
CA LEU A 57 -17.00 27.17 49.27
C LEU A 57 -17.32 25.79 48.70
N PHE A 58 -17.73 24.82 49.53
CA PHE A 58 -18.17 23.50 49.09
C PHE A 58 -19.41 23.55 48.19
N PHE A 59 -20.34 24.46 48.48
CA PHE A 59 -21.50 24.69 47.62
C PHE A 59 -21.07 25.20 46.25
N LEU A 60 -20.20 26.21 46.21
CA LEU A 60 -19.65 26.76 44.97
C LEU A 60 -18.88 25.71 44.16
N ILE A 61 -18.10 24.84 44.82
CA ILE A 61 -17.42 23.70 44.19
C ILE A 61 -18.45 22.78 43.53
N GLY A 62 -19.52 22.42 44.24
CA GLY A 62 -20.61 21.60 43.70
C GLY A 62 -21.23 22.21 42.44
N VAL A 63 -21.53 23.51 42.47
CA VAL A 63 -22.09 24.24 41.31
C VAL A 63 -21.11 24.21 40.12
N LEU A 64 -19.82 24.46 40.36
CA LEU A 64 -18.80 24.41 39.31
C LEU A 64 -18.65 23.01 38.70
N LEU A 65 -18.74 21.95 39.50
CA LEU A 65 -18.72 20.57 39.00
C LEU A 65 -19.96 20.24 38.17
N VAL A 66 -21.14 20.72 38.56
CA VAL A 66 -22.36 20.58 37.76
C VAL A 66 -22.24 21.33 36.42
N ILE A 67 -21.69 22.55 36.43
CA ILE A 67 -21.40 23.30 35.21
C ILE A 67 -20.41 22.54 34.32
N ALA A 68 -19.37 21.92 34.90
CA ALA A 68 -18.43 21.11 34.15
C ALA A 68 -19.08 19.89 33.49
N LEU A 69 -19.96 19.18 34.21
CA LEU A 69 -20.72 18.03 33.70
C LEU A 69 -21.69 18.42 32.58
N ALA A 70 -22.28 19.62 32.65
CA ALA A 70 -23.11 20.15 31.58
C ALA A 70 -22.32 20.39 30.27
N GLY A 71 -20.99 20.37 30.33
CA GLY A 71 -20.12 20.41 29.15
C GLY A 71 -20.19 21.73 28.41
N PRO A 72 -19.67 22.84 28.98
CA PRO A 72 -19.64 24.12 28.30
C PRO A 72 -18.76 24.03 27.05
N VAL A 73 -19.26 24.52 25.93
CA VAL A 73 -18.58 24.48 24.63
C VAL A 73 -18.66 25.82 23.91
N ILE A 74 -17.60 26.11 23.12
CA ILE A 74 -17.61 27.17 22.09
C ILE A 74 -17.66 26.49 20.72
N LYS A 75 -18.48 27.03 19.82
CA LYS A 75 -18.54 26.61 18.43
C LYS A 75 -17.28 27.11 17.71
N GLU A 76 -16.45 26.19 17.22
CA GLU A 76 -15.24 26.49 16.45
C GLU A 76 -15.55 26.70 14.96
N GLY A 77 -16.76 26.36 14.55
CA GLY A 77 -17.26 26.44 13.18
C GLY A 77 -17.70 25.08 12.67
N LYS A 78 -18.12 25.03 11.41
CA LYS A 78 -18.49 23.80 10.72
C LYS A 78 -17.25 23.22 10.05
N ILE A 79 -16.95 21.95 10.30
CA ILE A 79 -15.94 21.22 9.55
C ILE A 79 -16.61 20.40 8.46
N GLU A 80 -16.18 20.59 7.22
CA GLU A 80 -16.59 19.74 6.11
C GLU A 80 -15.84 18.40 6.18
N ILE A 81 -16.55 17.33 6.51
CA ILE A 81 -16.04 15.98 6.35
C ILE A 81 -16.34 15.55 4.91
N LYS A 82 -15.33 15.71 4.06
CA LYS A 82 -15.35 15.24 2.67
C LYS A 82 -15.16 13.73 2.61
N ALA A 83 -16.26 12.98 2.54
CA ALA A 83 -16.26 11.57 2.23
C ALA A 83 -16.06 11.37 0.72
N LYS A 84 -15.16 10.43 0.40
CA LYS A 84 -14.84 10.07 -0.97
C LYS A 84 -15.81 8.98 -1.45
N SER A 85 -16.47 9.21 -2.57
CA SER A 85 -17.38 8.24 -3.20
C SER A 85 -17.03 8.05 -4.68
N ALA A 86 -17.42 6.90 -5.19
CA ALA A 86 -17.47 6.50 -6.58
C ALA A 86 -18.92 6.55 -7.05
N ASP A 87 -19.08 6.86 -8.34
CA ASP A 87 -20.36 6.78 -9.03
C ASP A 87 -20.43 5.43 -9.74
N ILE A 88 -21.39 4.61 -9.36
CA ILE A 88 -21.53 3.23 -9.85
C ILE A 88 -22.94 3.06 -10.41
N MET A 89 -23.03 2.66 -11.67
CA MET A 89 -24.30 2.35 -12.32
C MET A 89 -24.49 0.83 -12.35
N ILE A 90 -25.54 0.33 -11.71
CA ILE A 90 -25.93 -1.07 -11.84
C ILE A 90 -26.75 -1.20 -13.12
N ALA A 91 -26.30 -2.03 -14.05
CA ALA A 91 -27.05 -2.40 -15.24
C ALA A 91 -27.62 -3.81 -15.05
N LEU A 92 -28.94 -3.90 -14.93
CA LEU A 92 -29.67 -5.13 -14.69
C LEU A 92 -30.32 -5.62 -15.99
N ASP A 93 -29.94 -6.81 -16.43
CA ASP A 93 -30.56 -7.46 -17.58
C ASP A 93 -31.94 -7.99 -17.19
N ILE A 94 -32.96 -7.59 -17.95
CA ILE A 94 -34.36 -7.97 -17.77
C ILE A 94 -34.97 -8.56 -19.03
N SER A 95 -34.12 -9.06 -19.94
CA SER A 95 -34.54 -9.86 -21.09
C SER A 95 -35.17 -11.20 -20.67
N ASP A 96 -35.92 -11.82 -21.57
CA ASP A 96 -36.61 -13.09 -21.31
C ASP A 96 -35.65 -14.22 -20.89
N SER A 97 -34.40 -14.21 -21.36
CA SER A 97 -33.39 -15.20 -20.97
C SER A 97 -33.09 -15.20 -19.48
N MET A 98 -33.30 -14.06 -18.80
CA MET A 98 -33.14 -13.92 -17.35
C MET A 98 -34.26 -14.60 -16.55
N LEU A 99 -35.32 -15.10 -17.20
CA LEU A 99 -36.35 -15.94 -16.56
C LEU A 99 -35.94 -17.41 -16.47
N ALA A 100 -34.82 -17.82 -17.08
CA ALA A 100 -34.30 -19.18 -16.98
C ALA A 100 -33.97 -19.58 -15.53
N THR A 101 -34.20 -20.86 -15.22
CA THR A 101 -34.13 -21.42 -13.85
C THR A 101 -32.91 -22.32 -13.63
N ASP A 102 -31.84 -22.17 -14.43
CA ASP A 102 -30.58 -22.87 -14.19
C ASP A 102 -29.83 -22.36 -12.95
N VAL A 103 -30.19 -21.17 -12.47
CA VAL A 103 -29.81 -20.65 -11.15
C VAL A 103 -31.09 -20.38 -10.35
N TYR A 104 -31.06 -20.71 -9.06
CA TYR A 104 -32.25 -20.59 -8.21
C TYR A 104 -32.44 -19.14 -7.69
N PRO A 105 -33.68 -18.61 -7.64
CA PRO A 105 -34.92 -19.17 -8.21
C PRO A 105 -35.05 -19.01 -9.73
N ASN A 106 -34.54 -17.90 -10.27
CA ASN A 106 -34.25 -17.65 -11.69
C ASN A 106 -33.14 -16.59 -11.78
N ARG A 107 -32.54 -16.42 -12.97
CA ARG A 107 -31.41 -15.49 -13.17
C ARG A 107 -31.75 -14.06 -12.73
N LEU A 108 -32.93 -13.53 -13.07
CA LEU A 108 -33.35 -12.18 -12.72
C LEU A 108 -33.51 -11.98 -11.20
N LYS A 109 -34.15 -12.91 -10.51
CA LYS A 109 -34.34 -12.85 -9.05
C LYS A 109 -32.99 -12.89 -8.33
N LEU A 110 -32.08 -13.73 -8.80
CA LEU A 110 -30.72 -13.78 -8.28
C LEU A 110 -29.98 -12.45 -8.55
N ALA A 111 -30.08 -11.91 -9.76
CA ALA A 111 -29.49 -10.63 -10.14
C ALA A 111 -29.97 -9.48 -9.23
N LYS A 112 -31.29 -9.39 -8.96
CA LYS A 112 -31.84 -8.41 -8.01
C LYS A 112 -31.31 -8.59 -6.60
N GLN A 113 -31.23 -9.83 -6.11
CA GLN A 113 -30.65 -10.10 -4.79
C GLN A 113 -29.20 -9.65 -4.70
N LYS A 114 -28.40 -9.89 -5.74
CA LYS A 114 -27.00 -9.43 -5.81
C LYS A 114 -26.90 -7.90 -5.89
N ALA A 115 -27.79 -7.25 -6.63
CA ALA A 115 -27.86 -5.78 -6.68
C ALA A 115 -28.23 -5.18 -5.32
N LEU A 116 -29.22 -5.75 -4.62
CA LEU A 116 -29.60 -5.32 -3.26
C LEU A 116 -28.47 -5.55 -2.24
N GLU A 117 -27.77 -6.68 -2.35
CA GLU A 117 -26.58 -6.91 -1.53
C GLU A 117 -25.46 -5.92 -1.83
N PHE A 118 -25.26 -5.56 -3.10
CA PHE A 118 -24.28 -4.57 -3.51
C PHE A 118 -24.56 -3.20 -2.88
N LEU A 119 -25.83 -2.74 -2.90
CA LEU A 119 -26.25 -1.52 -2.20
C LEU A 119 -25.88 -1.57 -0.71
N ARG A 120 -26.20 -2.68 -0.02
CA ARG A 120 -25.90 -2.85 1.41
C ARG A 120 -24.40 -2.84 1.72
N LEU A 121 -23.58 -3.40 0.84
CA LEU A 121 -22.12 -3.49 1.02
C LEU A 121 -21.40 -2.17 0.69
N ALA A 122 -22.04 -1.26 -0.03
CA ALA A 122 -21.43 -0.04 -0.56
C ALA A 122 -22.06 1.26 0.03
N PRO A 123 -22.17 1.42 1.37
CA PRO A 123 -22.99 2.46 2.01
C PRO A 123 -22.53 3.91 1.75
N ASN A 124 -21.30 4.09 1.25
CA ASN A 124 -20.73 5.40 0.96
C ASN A 124 -20.66 5.73 -0.54
N GLU A 125 -21.13 4.83 -1.39
CA GLU A 125 -21.07 4.97 -2.84
C GLU A 125 -22.38 5.54 -3.38
N ARG A 126 -22.29 6.30 -4.48
CA ARG A 126 -23.48 6.82 -5.14
C ARG A 126 -23.88 5.84 -6.23
N ILE A 127 -25.06 5.26 -6.09
CA ILE A 127 -25.48 4.12 -6.91
C ILE A 127 -26.73 4.49 -7.69
N GLY A 128 -26.71 4.20 -8.99
CA GLY A 128 -27.85 4.31 -9.89
C GLY A 128 -28.18 2.94 -10.48
N VAL A 129 -29.36 2.83 -11.10
CA VAL A 129 -29.82 1.58 -11.70
C VAL A 129 -30.36 1.85 -13.09
N ILE A 130 -29.93 1.04 -14.04
CA ILE A 130 -30.46 0.93 -15.40
C ILE A 130 -30.99 -0.49 -15.55
N ALA A 131 -32.15 -0.60 -16.19
CA ALA A 131 -32.65 -1.87 -16.65
C ALA A 131 -32.58 -1.91 -18.17
N PHE A 132 -32.20 -3.07 -18.72
CA PHE A 132 -32.04 -3.21 -20.16
C PHE A 132 -32.48 -4.58 -20.67
N ALA A 133 -32.92 -4.57 -21.92
CA ALA A 133 -33.08 -5.73 -22.80
C ALA A 133 -32.71 -5.23 -24.20
N LYS A 134 -33.62 -5.26 -25.18
CA LYS A 134 -33.42 -4.60 -26.48
C LYS A 134 -33.41 -3.07 -26.37
N ASN A 135 -34.23 -2.54 -25.46
CA ASN A 135 -34.21 -1.12 -25.10
C ASN A 135 -33.75 -0.98 -23.64
N SER A 136 -33.02 0.10 -23.36
CA SER A 136 -32.51 0.42 -22.02
C SER A 136 -33.17 1.66 -21.46
N TYR A 137 -33.44 1.67 -20.15
CA TYR A 137 -33.99 2.84 -19.46
C TYR A 137 -33.42 3.00 -18.06
N LEU A 138 -33.34 4.27 -17.63
CA LEU A 138 -32.87 4.63 -16.30
C LEU A 138 -33.97 4.38 -15.28
N VAL A 139 -33.75 3.42 -14.38
CA VAL A 139 -34.68 3.08 -13.29
C VAL A 139 -34.48 4.03 -12.13
N SER A 140 -33.22 4.31 -11.79
CA SER A 140 -32.87 5.22 -10.71
C SER A 140 -31.62 6.03 -11.08
N PRO A 141 -31.66 7.37 -10.96
CA PRO A 141 -30.45 8.18 -11.08
C PRO A 141 -29.47 7.86 -9.94
N LEU A 142 -28.21 8.26 -10.12
CA LEU A 142 -27.17 8.12 -9.10
C LEU A 142 -27.57 8.79 -7.78
N SER A 143 -27.77 7.99 -6.72
CA SER A 143 -28.22 8.47 -5.40
C SER A 143 -27.42 7.84 -4.25
N PHE A 144 -27.35 8.55 -3.12
CA PHE A 144 -26.89 8.01 -1.83
C PHE A 144 -28.03 7.37 -1.02
N ASP A 145 -29.28 7.62 -1.41
CA ASP A 145 -30.47 7.02 -0.80
C ASP A 145 -30.64 5.59 -1.35
N HIS A 146 -29.89 4.66 -0.77
CA HIS A 146 -29.93 3.25 -1.18
C HIS A 146 -31.26 2.59 -0.88
N ASP A 147 -32.03 3.10 0.09
CA ASP A 147 -33.36 2.57 0.40
C ASP A 147 -34.36 2.88 -0.73
N ALA A 148 -34.32 4.10 -1.27
CA ALA A 148 -35.10 4.45 -2.46
C ALA A 148 -34.68 3.63 -3.69
N VAL A 149 -33.36 3.46 -3.92
CA VAL A 149 -32.87 2.61 -5.03
C VAL A 149 -33.31 1.16 -4.84
N ALA A 150 -33.22 0.63 -3.62
CA ALA A 150 -33.64 -0.73 -3.29
C ALA A 150 -35.14 -0.94 -3.50
N PHE A 151 -35.97 0.05 -3.17
CA PHE A 151 -37.41 0.01 -3.44
C PHE A 151 -37.71 -0.12 -4.94
N LEU A 152 -37.05 0.69 -5.78
CA LEU A 152 -37.22 0.63 -7.24
C LEU A 152 -36.73 -0.70 -7.83
N LEU A 153 -35.58 -1.23 -7.37
CA LEU A 153 -35.05 -2.52 -7.82
C LEU A 153 -35.99 -3.70 -7.50
N LYS A 154 -36.63 -3.69 -6.33
CA LYS A 154 -37.56 -4.76 -5.91
C LYS A 154 -38.78 -4.85 -6.82
N ASN A 155 -39.30 -3.70 -7.26
CA ASN A 155 -40.53 -3.59 -8.06
C ASN A 155 -40.30 -3.76 -9.56
N LEU A 156 -39.06 -3.93 -10.01
CA LEU A 156 -38.74 -4.06 -11.43
C LEU A 156 -39.22 -5.41 -11.98
N ASP A 157 -39.61 -5.52 -13.26
CA ASP A 157 -40.19 -6.73 -13.85
C ASP A 157 -39.84 -6.81 -15.35
N THR A 158 -39.75 -8.02 -15.93
CA THR A 158 -39.64 -8.26 -17.37
C THR A 158 -40.88 -7.79 -18.14
N THR A 159 -42.07 -7.73 -17.53
CA THR A 159 -43.30 -7.23 -18.17
C THR A 159 -43.25 -5.74 -18.55
N SER A 160 -42.28 -5.01 -17.99
CA SER A 160 -42.09 -3.59 -18.29
C SER A 160 -41.45 -3.34 -19.67
N ILE A 161 -41.07 -4.39 -20.40
CA ILE A 161 -40.51 -4.29 -21.75
C ILE A 161 -41.43 -4.92 -22.77
N THR A 162 -41.66 -4.22 -23.88
CA THR A 162 -42.46 -4.69 -25.01
C THR A 162 -41.64 -5.40 -26.10
N GLU A 163 -40.33 -5.15 -26.17
CA GLU A 163 -39.46 -5.71 -27.21
C GLU A 163 -38.47 -6.76 -26.67
N GLN A 164 -38.43 -7.92 -27.33
CA GLN A 164 -37.53 -9.01 -26.98
C GLN A 164 -36.11 -8.81 -27.53
N GLY A 165 -35.13 -9.38 -26.82
CA GLY A 165 -33.71 -9.36 -27.19
C GLY A 165 -32.84 -8.64 -26.16
N THR A 166 -31.53 -8.59 -26.41
CA THR A 166 -30.54 -7.95 -25.54
C THR A 166 -29.66 -7.04 -26.39
N ASP A 167 -29.59 -5.75 -26.04
CA ASP A 167 -28.74 -4.75 -26.68
C ASP A 167 -27.90 -4.03 -25.61
N LEU A 168 -26.62 -4.40 -25.55
CA LEU A 168 -25.65 -3.81 -24.64
C LEU A 168 -25.20 -2.41 -25.09
N MET A 169 -25.31 -2.07 -26.37
CA MET A 169 -25.00 -0.73 -26.86
C MET A 169 -26.03 0.27 -26.33
N SER A 170 -27.31 -0.08 -26.40
CA SER A 170 -28.41 0.71 -25.81
C SER A 170 -28.14 1.04 -24.33
N MET A 171 -27.64 0.06 -23.57
CA MET A 171 -27.27 0.24 -22.16
C MET A 171 -26.12 1.24 -21.99
N LEU A 172 -25.06 1.14 -22.81
CA LEU A 172 -23.92 2.06 -22.78
C LEU A 172 -24.34 3.50 -23.11
N GLU A 173 -25.25 3.69 -24.07
CA GLU A 173 -25.78 5.00 -24.44
C GLU A 173 -26.61 5.65 -23.33
N VAL A 174 -27.41 4.86 -22.60
CA VAL A 174 -28.15 5.37 -21.42
C VAL A 174 -27.19 5.77 -20.31
N VAL A 175 -26.13 5.01 -20.08
CA VAL A 175 -25.10 5.37 -19.07
C VAL A 175 -24.41 6.68 -19.45
N ASP A 176 -24.02 6.81 -20.71
CA ASP A 176 -23.36 8.01 -21.23
C ASP A 176 -24.23 9.26 -21.07
N ARG A 177 -25.54 9.15 -21.36
CA ARG A 177 -26.51 10.25 -21.16
C ARG A 177 -26.80 10.55 -19.69
N SER A 178 -26.81 9.53 -18.83
CA SER A 178 -27.17 9.67 -17.41
C SER A 178 -26.07 10.29 -16.55
N ILE A 179 -24.79 10.10 -16.92
CA ILE A 179 -23.64 10.59 -16.15
C ILE A 179 -22.95 11.72 -16.93
N LYS A 180 -23.34 12.95 -16.64
CA LYS A 180 -22.85 14.17 -17.33
C LYS A 180 -21.42 14.61 -16.96
N ASP A 181 -20.82 14.04 -15.93
CA ASP A 181 -19.47 14.41 -15.46
C ASP A 181 -18.38 13.74 -16.31
N GLU A 182 -17.30 14.46 -16.67
CA GLU A 182 -16.23 14.03 -17.61
C GLU A 182 -15.29 12.93 -17.05
N THR A 183 -15.71 12.24 -15.98
CA THR A 183 -14.87 11.25 -15.31
C THR A 183 -15.26 9.83 -15.59
N ARG A 184 -14.33 8.91 -15.28
CA ARG A 184 -14.52 7.47 -15.47
C ARG A 184 -15.84 7.02 -14.85
N ARG A 185 -16.64 6.32 -15.66
CA ARG A 185 -17.96 5.81 -15.31
C ARG A 185 -17.82 4.32 -15.06
N TYR A 186 -18.29 3.85 -13.91
CA TYR A 186 -18.19 2.45 -13.54
C TYR A 186 -19.56 1.80 -13.65
N ILE A 187 -19.67 0.74 -14.44
CA ILE A 187 -20.91 -0.03 -14.61
C ILE A 187 -20.72 -1.39 -13.96
N LEU A 188 -21.66 -1.81 -13.14
CA LEU A 188 -21.82 -3.19 -12.70
C LEU A 188 -22.95 -3.85 -13.51
N LEU A 189 -22.59 -4.67 -14.48
CA LEU A 189 -23.48 -5.44 -15.34
C LEU A 189 -23.85 -6.77 -14.67
N LEU A 190 -25.15 -7.05 -14.53
CA LEU A 190 -25.68 -8.34 -14.12
C LEU A 190 -26.51 -8.91 -15.27
N SER A 191 -25.96 -9.89 -15.99
CA SER A 191 -26.51 -10.41 -17.25
C SER A 191 -26.00 -11.83 -17.51
N ASP A 192 -26.68 -12.54 -18.41
CA ASP A 192 -26.20 -13.79 -18.99
C ASP A 192 -25.32 -13.58 -20.25
N GLY A 193 -25.16 -12.32 -20.68
CA GLY A 193 -24.26 -11.90 -21.77
C GLY A 193 -24.91 -11.78 -23.15
N GLY A 194 -26.21 -12.08 -23.30
CA GLY A 194 -26.92 -12.00 -24.58
C GLY A 194 -26.39 -12.95 -25.66
N ASP A 195 -26.79 -12.73 -26.92
CA ASP A 195 -26.50 -13.67 -28.03
C ASP A 195 -25.29 -13.28 -28.91
N ASP A 196 -24.74 -12.09 -28.70
CA ASP A 196 -23.66 -11.55 -29.54
C ASP A 196 -22.32 -12.26 -29.32
N LYS A 197 -21.61 -12.57 -30.41
CA LYS A 197 -20.29 -13.23 -30.35
C LYS A 197 -19.12 -12.24 -30.33
N ASP A 198 -19.36 -11.01 -30.74
CA ASP A 198 -18.34 -9.97 -30.85
C ASP A 198 -18.84 -8.68 -30.21
N PHE A 199 -18.12 -8.20 -29.19
CA PHE A 199 -18.40 -6.96 -28.47
C PHE A 199 -17.48 -5.81 -28.87
N SER A 200 -16.79 -5.90 -30.02
CA SER A 200 -15.78 -4.91 -30.43
C SER A 200 -16.34 -3.50 -30.57
N ARG A 201 -17.61 -3.35 -30.99
CA ARG A 201 -18.28 -2.05 -31.12
C ARG A 201 -18.54 -1.43 -29.75
N GLU A 202 -19.07 -2.20 -28.81
CA GLU A 202 -19.39 -1.84 -27.43
C GLU A 202 -18.11 -1.48 -26.67
N ILE A 203 -17.04 -2.26 -26.87
CA ILE A 203 -15.72 -1.98 -26.28
C ILE A 203 -15.16 -0.65 -26.80
N ALA A 204 -15.25 -0.40 -28.11
CA ALA A 204 -14.78 0.85 -28.71
C ALA A 204 -15.58 2.05 -28.18
N TYR A 205 -16.90 1.90 -28.07
CA TYR A 205 -17.78 2.92 -27.49
C TYR A 205 -17.44 3.18 -26.03
N ALA A 206 -17.38 2.14 -25.20
CA ALA A 206 -17.09 2.25 -23.78
C ALA A 206 -15.72 2.92 -23.53
N LYS A 207 -14.69 2.57 -24.31
CA LYS A 207 -13.38 3.24 -24.23
C LYS A 207 -13.44 4.71 -24.60
N LYS A 208 -14.13 5.06 -25.68
CA LYS A 208 -14.30 6.45 -26.12
C LYS A 208 -15.00 7.31 -25.06
N HIS A 209 -15.97 6.74 -24.36
CA HIS A 209 -16.78 7.43 -23.34
C HIS A 209 -16.30 7.21 -21.89
N ASN A 210 -15.07 6.69 -21.70
CA ASN A 210 -14.47 6.42 -20.38
C ASN A 210 -15.32 5.53 -19.45
N ILE A 211 -16.04 4.58 -20.03
CA ILE A 211 -16.88 3.60 -19.34
C ILE A 211 -16.05 2.35 -19.06
N THR A 212 -16.01 1.93 -17.81
CA THR A 212 -15.42 0.67 -17.36
C THR A 212 -16.53 -0.27 -16.94
N VAL A 213 -16.62 -1.42 -17.62
CA VAL A 213 -17.69 -2.40 -17.41
C VAL A 213 -17.18 -3.53 -16.53
N PHE A 214 -17.85 -3.76 -15.41
CA PHE A 214 -17.67 -4.92 -14.55
C PHE A 214 -18.84 -5.85 -14.77
N VAL A 215 -18.59 -7.16 -14.87
CA VAL A 215 -19.63 -8.12 -15.23
C VAL A 215 -19.72 -9.20 -14.17
N LEU A 216 -20.90 -9.33 -13.58
CA LEU A 216 -21.34 -10.49 -12.82
C LEU A 216 -22.17 -11.35 -13.77
N ALA A 217 -21.57 -12.41 -14.29
CA ALA A 217 -22.24 -13.34 -15.20
C ALA A 217 -23.20 -14.24 -14.43
N ILE A 218 -24.46 -14.26 -14.87
CA ILE A 218 -25.52 -15.03 -14.23
C ILE A 218 -26.07 -16.05 -15.22
N GLY A 219 -25.97 -17.33 -14.86
CA GLY A 219 -26.40 -18.44 -15.70
C GLY A 219 -25.33 -19.51 -15.82
N THR A 220 -25.66 -20.58 -16.52
CA THR A 220 -24.81 -21.75 -16.69
C THR A 220 -24.49 -21.99 -18.17
N LYS A 221 -23.34 -22.62 -18.44
CA LYS A 221 -22.94 -23.01 -19.81
C LYS A 221 -23.82 -24.12 -20.39
N LYS A 222 -24.41 -24.95 -19.52
CA LYS A 222 -25.37 -25.99 -19.92
C LYS A 222 -26.65 -25.36 -20.49
N GLY A 223 -27.05 -24.23 -19.88
CA GLY A 223 -28.27 -23.51 -20.22
C GLY A 223 -29.52 -24.14 -19.64
N ALA A 224 -30.62 -23.39 -19.70
CA ALA A 224 -31.95 -23.83 -19.28
C ALA A 224 -33.04 -23.28 -20.21
N PRO A 225 -34.19 -23.95 -20.27
CA PRO A 225 -35.34 -23.45 -20.99
C PRO A 225 -35.92 -22.21 -20.28
N ILE A 226 -36.46 -21.28 -21.05
CA ILE A 226 -37.07 -20.06 -20.53
C ILE A 226 -38.54 -20.33 -20.23
N LYS A 227 -38.93 -20.20 -18.96
CA LYS A 227 -40.31 -20.36 -18.51
C LYS A 227 -40.96 -19.00 -18.26
N LEU A 228 -42.01 -18.70 -19.00
CA LEU A 228 -42.80 -17.47 -18.86
C LEU A 228 -43.68 -17.52 -17.60
N PRO A 229 -44.17 -16.37 -17.10
CA PRO A 229 -45.07 -16.32 -15.95
C PRO A 229 -46.36 -17.13 -16.12
N ASN A 230 -46.86 -17.26 -17.36
CA ASN A 230 -48.03 -18.08 -17.70
C ASN A 230 -47.77 -19.60 -17.64
N GLY A 231 -46.53 -20.02 -17.36
CA GLY A 231 -46.13 -21.42 -17.26
C GLY A 231 -45.65 -22.04 -18.56
N GLU A 232 -45.80 -21.36 -19.69
CA GLU A 232 -45.34 -21.84 -21.00
C GLU A 232 -43.84 -21.62 -21.19
N PHE A 233 -43.25 -22.40 -22.09
CA PHE A 233 -41.87 -22.23 -22.52
C PHE A 233 -41.81 -21.46 -23.82
N ILE A 234 -40.83 -20.56 -23.95
CA ILE A 234 -40.59 -19.87 -25.22
C ILE A 234 -40.11 -20.89 -26.27
N LYS A 235 -40.73 -20.87 -27.45
CA LYS A 235 -40.41 -21.76 -28.57
C LYS A 235 -39.95 -20.96 -29.79
N GLN A 236 -38.94 -21.46 -30.48
CA GLN A 236 -38.49 -20.97 -31.78
C GLN A 236 -38.60 -22.13 -32.77
N ASN A 237 -39.30 -21.92 -33.89
CA ASN A 237 -39.53 -22.95 -34.92
C ASN A 237 -40.09 -24.27 -34.34
N GLY A 238 -40.98 -24.18 -33.36
CA GLY A 238 -41.62 -25.34 -32.71
C GLY A 238 -40.79 -26.04 -31.61
N SER A 239 -39.50 -25.69 -31.44
CA SER A 239 -38.62 -26.25 -30.41
C SER A 239 -38.45 -25.30 -29.23
N ILE A 240 -38.32 -25.84 -28.01
CA ILE A 240 -38.08 -25.03 -26.80
C ILE A 240 -36.70 -24.37 -26.89
N ILE A 241 -36.65 -23.05 -26.66
CA ILE A 241 -35.39 -22.30 -26.66
C ILE A 241 -34.61 -22.62 -25.39
N LEU A 242 -33.33 -22.96 -25.55
CA LEU A 242 -32.39 -23.16 -24.45
C LEU A 242 -31.40 -22.00 -24.39
N THR A 243 -31.52 -21.12 -23.39
CA THR A 243 -30.57 -20.01 -23.20
C THR A 243 -29.36 -20.46 -22.39
N LYS A 244 -28.16 -20.07 -22.84
CA LYS A 244 -26.88 -20.39 -22.22
C LYS A 244 -26.16 -19.10 -21.83
N LEU A 245 -25.30 -19.18 -20.82
CA LEU A 245 -24.39 -18.09 -20.51
C LEU A 245 -23.43 -17.82 -21.69
N ASN A 246 -23.36 -16.58 -22.14
CA ASN A 246 -22.44 -16.15 -23.17
C ASN A 246 -21.13 -15.64 -22.57
N GLU A 247 -20.10 -16.49 -22.65
CA GLU A 247 -18.78 -16.18 -22.08
C GLU A 247 -18.04 -15.05 -22.80
N ASN A 248 -18.42 -14.72 -24.05
CA ASN A 248 -17.77 -13.66 -24.81
C ASN A 248 -17.94 -12.29 -24.13
N ILE A 249 -18.94 -12.12 -23.25
CA ILE A 249 -19.13 -10.88 -22.48
C ILE A 249 -17.93 -10.56 -21.56
N ALA A 250 -17.09 -11.57 -21.25
CA ALA A 250 -15.85 -11.37 -20.53
C ALA A 250 -14.88 -10.43 -21.28
N ASP A 251 -14.92 -10.41 -22.61
CA ASP A 251 -14.11 -9.49 -23.41
C ASP A 251 -14.53 -8.04 -23.20
N LEU A 252 -15.84 -7.76 -23.06
CA LEU A 252 -16.34 -6.42 -22.76
C LEU A 252 -15.77 -5.92 -21.43
N ALA A 253 -15.80 -6.77 -20.40
CA ALA A 253 -15.29 -6.41 -19.07
C ALA A 253 -13.76 -6.16 -19.09
N THR A 254 -13.01 -7.14 -19.58
CA THR A 254 -11.53 -7.12 -19.52
C THR A 254 -10.93 -6.07 -20.43
N LYS A 255 -11.46 -5.89 -21.65
CA LYS A 255 -10.93 -4.92 -22.62
C LYS A 255 -11.31 -3.48 -22.26
N THR A 256 -12.40 -3.23 -21.51
CA THR A 256 -12.73 -1.90 -20.95
C THR A 256 -11.99 -1.59 -19.63
N GLY A 257 -11.28 -2.58 -19.08
CA GLY A 257 -10.47 -2.43 -17.87
C GLY A 257 -11.21 -2.75 -16.57
N GLY A 258 -12.39 -3.36 -16.63
CA GLY A 258 -13.12 -3.91 -15.49
C GLY A 258 -12.75 -5.36 -15.21
N VAL A 259 -13.65 -6.08 -14.54
CA VAL A 259 -13.47 -7.48 -14.10
C VAL A 259 -14.71 -8.29 -14.46
N TYR A 260 -14.51 -9.54 -14.85
CA TYR A 260 -15.54 -10.53 -15.11
C TYR A 260 -15.50 -11.60 -14.01
N ILE A 261 -16.65 -11.91 -13.41
CA ILE A 261 -16.82 -13.01 -12.45
C ILE A 261 -17.93 -13.93 -12.97
N GLU A 262 -17.58 -15.21 -13.16
CA GLU A 262 -18.51 -16.28 -13.56
C GLU A 262 -19.07 -17.02 -12.33
N GLY A 263 -20.27 -17.59 -12.46
CA GLY A 263 -20.77 -18.60 -11.51
C GLY A 263 -21.24 -17.99 -10.18
N VAL A 264 -21.91 -16.84 -10.27
CA VAL A 264 -22.24 -16.00 -9.11
C VAL A 264 -23.32 -16.64 -8.24
N ASN A 265 -22.91 -17.54 -7.35
CA ASN A 265 -23.80 -18.23 -6.43
C ASN A 265 -23.60 -17.75 -4.97
N ALA A 266 -22.49 -17.07 -4.68
CA ALA A 266 -22.10 -16.71 -3.31
C ALA A 266 -22.09 -15.19 -3.09
N ASN A 267 -22.29 -14.77 -1.84
CA ASN A 267 -22.29 -13.35 -1.46
C ASN A 267 -20.88 -12.74 -1.47
N SER A 268 -19.86 -13.60 -1.41
CA SER A 268 -18.45 -13.23 -1.61
C SER A 268 -18.20 -12.56 -2.95
N ASP A 269 -18.97 -12.90 -3.98
CA ASP A 269 -18.75 -12.48 -5.36
C ASP A 269 -19.06 -10.99 -5.52
N VAL A 270 -20.15 -10.53 -4.88
CA VAL A 270 -20.54 -9.11 -4.80
C VAL A 270 -19.49 -8.30 -4.05
N LYS A 271 -18.99 -8.84 -2.93
CA LYS A 271 -17.96 -8.20 -2.12
C LYS A 271 -16.62 -8.09 -2.87
N ALA A 272 -16.24 -9.13 -3.61
CA ALA A 272 -15.05 -9.11 -4.45
C ALA A 272 -15.20 -8.07 -5.56
N MET A 273 -16.36 -8.02 -6.22
CA MET A 273 -16.65 -7.06 -7.27
C MET A 273 -16.61 -5.61 -6.76
N LEU A 274 -17.21 -5.34 -5.60
CA LEU A 274 -17.16 -4.02 -4.98
C LEU A 274 -15.71 -3.59 -4.71
N ARG A 275 -14.87 -4.46 -4.16
CA ARG A 275 -13.45 -4.16 -3.93
C ARG A 275 -12.70 -3.80 -5.20
N GLU A 276 -12.96 -4.52 -6.29
CA GLU A 276 -12.33 -4.24 -7.59
C GLU A 276 -12.79 -2.89 -8.15
N ILE A 277 -14.09 -2.59 -8.04
CA ILE A 277 -14.63 -1.28 -8.41
C ILE A 277 -13.99 -0.18 -7.56
N GLU A 278 -13.95 -0.32 -6.24
CA GLU A 278 -13.37 0.67 -5.33
C GLU A 278 -11.87 0.90 -5.57
N THR A 279 -11.12 -0.15 -5.92
CA THR A 279 -9.68 -0.07 -6.21
C THR A 279 -9.42 0.69 -7.51
N LYS A 280 -10.28 0.49 -8.52
CA LYS A 280 -10.17 1.17 -9.82
C LYS A 280 -10.82 2.55 -9.81
N ALA A 281 -11.80 2.77 -8.93
CA ALA A 281 -12.46 4.04 -8.70
C ALA A 281 -11.51 5.01 -8.02
N LYS A 282 -11.16 6.09 -8.73
CA LYS A 282 -10.59 7.27 -8.06
C LYS A 282 -11.72 7.92 -7.26
N LYS A 283 -11.95 7.47 -6.02
CA LYS A 283 -12.99 8.02 -5.16
C LYS A 283 -12.82 9.54 -5.04
N LYS A 284 -13.82 10.30 -5.50
CA LYS A 284 -13.84 11.76 -5.47
C LYS A 284 -14.46 12.23 -4.17
N GLU A 285 -13.96 13.32 -3.61
CA GLU A 285 -14.59 14.02 -2.49
C GLU A 285 -15.93 14.61 -2.95
N ARG A 286 -17.04 14.02 -2.52
CA ARG A 286 -18.40 14.39 -3.00
C ARG A 286 -19.42 14.51 -1.88
N LYS A 287 -19.33 13.70 -0.83
CA LYS A 287 -20.18 13.84 0.34
C LYS A 287 -19.50 14.80 1.30
N SER A 288 -20.06 15.99 1.50
CA SER A 288 -19.61 16.92 2.54
C SER A 288 -20.65 16.86 3.65
N GLU A 289 -20.32 16.21 4.76
CA GLU A 289 -21.10 16.39 5.97
C GLU A 289 -20.49 17.53 6.76
N GLU A 290 -21.29 18.58 6.97
CA GLU A 290 -20.95 19.66 7.87
C GLU A 290 -21.19 19.21 9.30
N ILE A 291 -20.13 18.88 10.03
CA ILE A 291 -20.22 18.62 11.45
C ILE A 291 -19.84 19.90 12.20
N GLU A 292 -20.67 20.32 13.15
CA GLU A 292 -20.31 21.41 14.05
C GLU A 292 -19.18 20.93 14.98
N LYS A 293 -18.03 21.61 14.92
CA LYS A 293 -16.91 21.31 15.81
C LYS A 293 -17.03 22.17 17.07
N TYR A 294 -16.95 21.50 18.22
CA TYR A 294 -17.02 22.11 19.53
C TYR A 294 -15.67 22.05 20.23
N ILE A 295 -15.26 23.17 20.83
CA ILE A 295 -14.15 23.20 21.78
C ILE A 295 -14.74 23.00 23.17
N PRO A 296 -14.42 21.90 23.87
CA PRO A 296 -14.83 21.72 25.26
C PRO A 296 -14.15 22.77 26.15
N LEU A 297 -14.86 23.23 27.18
CA LEU A 297 -14.38 24.22 28.17
C LEU A 297 -14.49 23.70 29.61
N PHE A 298 -14.89 22.45 29.83
CA PHE A 298 -15.15 21.89 31.16
C PHE A 298 -13.91 21.93 32.09
N TYR A 299 -12.69 21.98 31.55
CA TYR A 299 -11.47 22.03 32.34
C TYR A 299 -11.32 23.34 33.15
N TYR A 300 -11.92 24.45 32.72
CA TYR A 300 -11.90 25.70 33.50
C TYR A 300 -12.70 25.59 34.80
N PRO A 301 -14.00 25.23 34.80
CA PRO A 301 -14.75 25.06 36.03
C PRO A 301 -14.22 23.92 36.90
N VAL A 302 -13.73 22.80 36.32
CA VAL A 302 -13.07 21.73 37.10
C VAL A 302 -11.80 22.24 37.77
N GLY A 303 -10.93 22.96 37.04
CA GLY A 303 -9.71 23.53 37.60
C GLY A 303 -9.99 24.49 38.75
N LEU A 304 -11.00 25.37 38.59
CA LEU A 304 -11.43 26.28 39.65
C LEU A 304 -12.04 25.53 40.84
N ALA A 305 -12.85 24.49 40.60
CA ALA A 305 -13.43 23.66 41.65
C ALA A 305 -12.34 22.95 42.47
N LEU A 306 -11.30 22.40 41.82
CA LEU A 306 -10.17 21.77 42.50
C LEU A 306 -9.34 22.77 43.31
N LEU A 307 -9.12 23.97 42.78
CA LEU A 307 -8.45 25.04 43.51
C LEU A 307 -9.22 25.44 44.77
N LEU A 308 -10.53 25.65 44.63
CA LEU A 308 -11.40 25.97 45.76
C LEU A 308 -11.48 24.81 46.76
N LEU A 309 -11.47 23.55 46.29
CA LEU A 309 -11.46 22.39 47.16
C LEU A 309 -10.21 22.34 48.02
N LEU A 310 -9.05 22.67 47.45
CA LEU A 310 -7.80 22.78 48.20
C LEU A 310 -7.90 23.89 49.26
N ILE A 311 -8.47 25.05 48.93
CA ILE A 311 -8.70 26.14 49.91
C ILE A 311 -9.71 25.72 50.99
N ALA A 312 -10.80 25.04 50.64
CA ALA A 312 -11.85 24.60 51.56
C ALA A 312 -11.35 23.57 52.59
N THR A 313 -10.46 22.68 52.14
CA THR A 313 -9.89 21.58 52.94
C THR A 313 -8.58 21.96 53.63
N SER A 314 -7.98 23.08 53.25
CA SER A 314 -6.75 23.57 53.86
C SER A 314 -6.97 23.93 55.34
N SER A 315 -6.22 23.24 56.21
CA SER A 315 -6.09 23.57 57.63
C SER A 315 -5.02 24.64 57.88
N MET A 316 -4.78 25.53 56.90
CA MET A 316 -3.85 26.63 57.10
C MET A 316 -4.38 27.49 58.24
N SER A 317 -3.67 27.48 59.38
CA SER A 317 -3.93 28.36 60.53
C SER A 317 -3.70 29.83 60.13
N LYS A 318 -4.25 30.79 60.90
CA LYS A 318 -3.94 32.23 60.78
C LYS A 318 -2.49 32.45 61.21
N ARG A 319 -1.52 31.95 60.44
CA ARG A 319 -0.11 32.22 60.69
C ARG A 319 0.11 33.72 60.46
N LYS A 320 0.27 34.49 61.54
CA LYS A 320 0.65 35.92 61.50
C LYS A 320 1.96 36.15 60.74
N THR A 321 2.77 35.11 60.56
CA THR A 321 3.99 35.12 59.75
C THR A 321 4.05 33.84 58.92
N VAL A 322 4.02 33.97 57.59
CA VAL A 322 4.43 32.88 56.70
C VAL A 322 5.92 32.67 56.95
N GLN A 323 6.29 31.58 57.61
CA GLN A 323 7.71 31.28 57.80
C GLN A 323 8.31 31.03 56.42
N VAL A 324 9.35 31.79 56.09
CA VAL A 324 10.16 31.70 54.85
C VAL A 324 10.41 30.25 54.39
N PRO A 325 10.66 29.24 55.26
CA PRO A 325 10.87 27.85 54.85
C PRO A 325 9.67 27.19 54.16
N SER A 326 8.43 27.56 54.47
CA SER A 326 7.24 26.98 53.82
C SER A 326 7.06 27.51 52.41
N MET A 327 7.31 28.81 52.21
CA MET A 327 7.34 29.43 50.89
C MET A 327 8.55 28.94 50.09
N PHE A 328 9.68 28.73 50.77
CA PHE A 328 10.89 28.15 50.20
C PHE A 328 10.70 26.69 49.79
N LEU A 329 9.97 25.86 50.56
CA LEU A 329 9.60 24.48 50.19
C LEU A 329 8.67 24.44 48.98
N LEU A 330 7.64 25.31 48.95
CA LEU A 330 6.76 25.43 47.78
C LEU A 330 7.55 25.92 46.55
N ALA A 331 8.43 26.90 46.72
CA ALA A 331 9.34 27.36 45.67
C ALA A 331 10.34 26.26 45.29
N LEU A 332 10.84 25.44 46.22
CA LEU A 332 11.76 24.34 45.94
C LEU A 332 11.08 23.27 45.09
N VAL A 333 9.80 22.98 45.35
CA VAL A 333 8.98 22.05 44.56
C VAL A 333 8.67 22.63 43.17
N LEU A 334 8.48 23.95 43.06
CA LEU A 334 8.24 24.63 41.77
C LEU A 334 9.52 24.88 40.96
N PHE A 335 10.69 25.04 41.60
CA PHE A 335 11.97 25.35 40.97
C PHE A 335 12.89 24.13 40.79
N ASN A 336 12.75 23.06 41.59
CA ASN A 336 13.34 21.74 41.27
C ASN A 336 12.38 20.95 40.38
N ALA A 337 11.89 21.57 39.30
CA ALA A 337 11.48 20.75 38.19
C ALA A 337 12.75 20.04 37.69
N PRO A 338 12.79 18.69 37.60
CA PRO A 338 13.90 18.02 36.94
C PRO A 338 14.09 18.62 35.55
N ASN A 339 15.25 18.40 34.91
CA ASN A 339 15.45 18.70 33.49
C ASN A 339 14.50 17.82 32.65
N VAL A 340 13.21 18.14 32.67
CA VAL A 340 12.17 17.44 31.94
C VAL A 340 12.30 17.92 30.51
N LYS A 341 12.61 16.99 29.62
CA LYS A 341 12.75 17.18 28.16
C LYS A 341 11.41 17.52 27.46
N ALA A 342 10.40 17.95 28.21
CA ALA A 342 9.07 18.31 27.75
C ALA A 342 8.54 19.49 28.59
N GLY A 343 8.52 20.68 27.99
CA GLY A 343 7.94 21.88 28.60
C GLY A 343 6.42 21.91 28.43
N ILE A 344 5.71 22.44 29.43
CA ILE A 344 4.24 22.63 29.39
C ILE A 344 3.82 23.47 28.16
N LEU A 345 4.70 24.34 27.66
CA LEU A 345 4.47 25.22 26.52
C LEU A 345 5.11 24.74 25.20
N ASP A 346 5.67 23.53 25.15
CA ASP A 346 6.31 22.98 23.95
C ASP A 346 5.33 22.90 22.74
N PHE A 347 4.03 22.76 23.00
CA PHE A 347 2.99 22.80 21.97
C PHE A 347 2.97 24.14 21.21
N LYS A 348 3.36 25.25 21.86
CA LYS A 348 3.38 26.59 21.25
C LYS A 348 4.50 26.72 20.22
N GLU A 349 5.69 26.20 20.54
CA GLU A 349 6.81 26.13 19.59
C GLU A 349 6.45 25.23 18.41
N LEU A 350 5.87 24.06 18.67
CA LEU A 350 5.44 23.13 17.64
C LEU A 350 4.36 23.73 16.72
N ASN A 351 3.38 24.45 17.30
CA ASN A 351 2.35 25.14 16.52
C ASN A 351 2.93 26.29 15.70
N SER A 352 3.93 27.01 16.23
CA SER A 352 4.65 28.05 15.48
C SER A 352 5.42 27.45 14.29
N ALA A 353 6.08 26.30 14.49
CA ALA A 353 6.77 25.56 13.43
C ALA A 353 5.82 25.09 12.32
N LYS A 354 4.65 24.57 12.71
CA LYS A 354 3.58 24.15 11.77
C LYS A 354 3.02 25.34 11.00
N LYS A 355 2.67 26.43 11.68
CA LYS A 355 2.13 27.64 11.06
C LYS A 355 3.12 28.24 10.06
N ALA A 356 4.40 28.30 10.40
CA ALA A 356 5.45 28.73 9.47
C ALA A 356 5.54 27.83 8.23
N TYR A 357 5.40 26.51 8.39
CA TYR A 357 5.39 25.57 7.27
C TYR A 357 4.18 25.80 6.34
N GLU A 358 3.00 25.98 6.92
CA GLU A 358 1.74 26.22 6.19
C GLU A 358 1.77 27.55 5.42
N GLN A 359 2.39 28.57 6.00
CA GLN A 359 2.66 29.87 5.37
C GLN A 359 3.80 29.83 4.34
N GLN A 360 4.34 28.64 4.02
CA GLN A 360 5.47 28.44 3.12
C GLN A 360 6.78 29.11 3.56
N ASN A 361 6.84 29.60 4.81
CA ASN A 361 8.07 30.08 5.43
C ASN A 361 8.89 28.90 5.95
N TYR A 362 9.44 28.13 5.01
CA TYR A 362 10.15 26.89 5.32
C TYR A 362 11.44 27.11 6.09
N GLN A 363 12.09 28.27 5.93
CA GLN A 363 13.29 28.64 6.68
C GLN A 363 13.00 28.72 8.18
N GLN A 364 11.98 29.47 8.56
CA GLN A 364 11.57 29.58 9.95
C GLN A 364 11.02 28.26 10.48
N SER A 365 10.24 27.55 9.67
CA SER A 365 9.71 26.24 10.04
C SER A 365 10.81 25.22 10.33
N ALA A 366 11.84 25.12 9.49
CA ALA A 366 12.93 24.18 9.72
C ALA A 366 13.75 24.55 10.96
N LYS A 367 13.97 25.86 11.20
CA LYS A 367 14.63 26.31 12.43
C LYS A 367 13.88 25.82 13.67
N TYR A 368 12.58 26.10 13.75
CA TYR A 368 11.77 25.69 14.90
C TYR A 368 11.66 24.17 15.05
N PHE A 369 11.44 23.43 13.95
CA PHE A 369 11.39 21.97 14.03
C PHE A 369 12.75 21.36 14.41
N ASP A 370 13.87 21.88 13.90
CA ASP A 370 15.23 21.39 14.20
C ASP A 370 15.63 21.69 15.65
N GLU A 371 15.35 22.89 16.15
CA GLU A 371 15.56 23.26 17.56
C GLU A 371 14.72 22.38 18.50
N TYR A 372 13.43 22.22 18.19
CA TYR A 372 12.53 21.37 18.95
C TYR A 372 12.95 19.89 18.90
N ALA A 373 13.41 19.40 17.75
CA ALA A 373 13.89 18.03 17.59
C ALA A 373 15.17 17.76 18.41
N LYS A 374 16.11 18.71 18.43
CA LYS A 374 17.33 18.62 19.24
C LYS A 374 17.04 18.63 20.74
N LYS A 375 16.05 19.41 21.19
CA LYS A 375 15.63 19.48 22.60
C LYS A 375 14.91 18.22 23.07
N THR A 376 13.97 17.72 22.27
CA THR A 376 13.05 16.65 22.67
C THR A 376 13.47 15.26 22.23
N HIS A 377 14.36 15.16 21.24
CA HIS A 377 14.76 13.91 20.57
C HIS A 377 13.60 13.08 20.02
N LYS A 378 12.48 13.72 19.64
CA LYS A 378 11.31 13.04 19.07
C LYS A 378 11.51 12.76 17.58
N ASP A 379 11.27 11.53 17.14
CA ASP A 379 11.39 11.11 15.74
C ASP A 379 10.53 11.98 14.80
N ALA A 380 9.28 12.24 15.19
CA ALA A 380 8.37 13.10 14.43
C ALA A 380 8.90 14.52 14.26
N ALA A 381 9.64 15.06 15.24
CA ALA A 381 10.23 16.39 15.14
C ALA A 381 11.37 16.41 14.13
N TYR A 382 12.28 15.43 14.19
CA TYR A 382 13.36 15.26 13.22
C TYR A 382 12.79 15.07 11.80
N TYR A 383 11.79 14.23 11.63
CA TYR A 383 11.15 14.02 10.33
C TYR A 383 10.54 15.31 9.74
N ASN A 384 9.82 16.08 10.57
CA ASN A 384 9.22 17.34 10.12
C ASN A 384 10.28 18.41 9.83
N ALA A 385 11.36 18.47 10.60
CA ALA A 385 12.53 19.30 10.28
C ALA A 385 13.12 18.89 8.92
N GLY A 386 13.26 17.59 8.68
CA GLY A 386 13.70 17.04 7.39
C GLY A 386 12.83 17.49 6.23
N ASN A 387 11.50 17.45 6.39
CA ASN A 387 10.55 17.92 5.39
C ASN A 387 10.69 19.43 5.10
N ALA A 388 10.86 20.24 6.14
CA ALA A 388 11.07 21.68 6.00
C ALA A 388 12.40 21.99 5.29
N PHE A 389 13.49 21.28 5.63
CA PHE A 389 14.77 21.39 4.91
C PHE A 389 14.68 20.92 3.45
N TYR A 390 13.92 19.87 3.17
CA TYR A 390 13.67 19.39 1.82
C TYR A 390 13.00 20.48 0.96
N LYS A 391 11.99 21.15 1.50
CA LYS A 391 11.30 22.26 0.81
C LYS A 391 12.22 23.47 0.58
N GLN A 392 13.18 23.70 1.48
CA GLN A 392 14.25 24.68 1.28
C GLN A 392 15.35 24.23 0.29
N LYS A 393 15.24 23.04 -0.31
CA LYS A 393 16.26 22.43 -1.17
C LYS A 393 17.58 22.13 -0.45
N GLN A 394 17.58 22.12 0.89
CA GLN A 394 18.72 21.74 1.72
C GLN A 394 18.72 20.21 1.94
N TYR A 395 18.85 19.45 0.85
CA TYR A 395 18.64 17.99 0.86
C TYR A 395 19.59 17.23 1.79
N LYS A 396 20.83 17.69 1.96
CA LYS A 396 21.78 17.08 2.92
C LYS A 396 21.31 17.22 4.37
N LYS A 397 20.81 18.40 4.76
CA LYS A 397 20.25 18.61 6.11
C LYS A 397 18.94 17.84 6.30
N ALA A 398 18.16 17.70 5.23
CA ALA A 398 16.97 16.87 5.24
C ALA A 398 17.32 15.41 5.55
N LEU A 399 18.32 14.84 4.85
CA LEU A 399 18.81 13.48 5.11
C LEU A 399 19.32 13.29 6.53
N GLN A 400 20.15 14.21 7.05
CA GLN A 400 20.62 14.16 8.43
C GLN A 400 19.49 14.12 9.47
N ASN A 401 18.37 14.78 9.18
CA ASN A 401 17.19 14.77 10.04
C ASN A 401 16.39 13.48 9.87
N TYR A 402 16.17 13.01 8.64
CA TYR A 402 15.51 11.74 8.40
C TYR A 402 16.25 10.55 9.01
N GLU A 403 17.58 10.53 8.96
CA GLU A 403 18.43 9.51 9.58
C GLU A 403 18.27 9.45 11.10
N LYS A 404 17.98 10.60 11.74
CA LYS A 404 17.72 10.68 13.19
C LYS A 404 16.30 10.27 13.58
N ALA A 405 15.37 10.17 12.61
CA ALA A 405 13.99 9.79 12.87
C ALA A 405 13.84 8.26 12.82
N THR A 406 14.01 7.61 13.98
CA THR A 406 14.03 6.16 14.15
C THR A 406 12.67 5.59 14.55
N PHE A 407 11.65 5.80 13.71
CA PHE A 407 10.27 5.41 14.00
C PHE A 407 10.10 3.92 14.34
N SER A 408 9.45 3.64 15.47
CA SER A 408 9.01 2.29 15.84
C SER A 408 7.89 1.78 14.93
N ASN A 409 6.95 2.64 14.54
CA ASN A 409 5.83 2.27 13.67
C ASN A 409 6.30 1.95 12.24
N LYS A 410 5.82 0.82 11.69
CA LYS A 410 6.20 0.31 10.37
C LYS A 410 5.87 1.29 9.23
N ILE A 411 4.69 1.93 9.27
CA ILE A 411 4.20 2.84 8.24
C ILE A 411 4.99 4.15 8.28
N GLU A 412 5.22 4.72 9.47
CA GLU A 412 6.03 5.95 9.61
C GLU A 412 7.46 5.73 9.14
N ARG A 413 8.04 4.57 9.46
CA ARG A 413 9.38 4.18 9.00
C ARG A 413 9.43 4.05 7.47
N ALA A 414 8.41 3.46 6.84
CA ALA A 414 8.29 3.43 5.39
C ALA A 414 8.25 4.85 4.78
N LYS A 415 7.42 5.75 5.32
CA LYS A 415 7.34 7.16 4.90
C LYS A 415 8.67 7.90 5.05
N ASN A 416 9.43 7.61 6.11
CA ASN A 416 10.78 8.14 6.31
C ASN A 416 11.75 7.69 5.22
N PHE A 417 11.81 6.39 4.93
CA PHE A 417 12.62 5.86 3.85
C PHE A 417 12.22 6.42 2.48
N ALA A 418 10.94 6.58 2.20
CA ALA A 418 10.48 7.23 0.97
C ALA A 418 10.98 8.68 0.85
N ASN A 419 10.92 9.46 1.93
CA ASN A 419 11.40 10.84 1.94
C ASN A 419 12.95 10.93 1.85
N MET A 420 13.68 9.98 2.45
CA MET A 420 15.13 9.84 2.26
C MET A 420 15.46 9.56 0.79
N GLY A 421 14.72 8.64 0.16
CA GLY A 421 14.86 8.34 -1.27
C GLY A 421 14.63 9.57 -2.14
N ASN A 422 13.61 10.37 -1.82
CA ASN A 422 13.35 11.65 -2.49
C ASN A 422 14.51 12.64 -2.33
N ALA A 423 15.12 12.72 -1.14
CA ALA A 423 16.23 13.64 -0.88
C ALA A 423 17.51 13.21 -1.61
N HIS A 424 17.84 11.92 -1.57
CA HIS A 424 18.95 11.33 -2.33
C HIS A 424 18.77 11.50 -3.84
N ALA A 425 17.55 11.28 -4.36
CA ALA A 425 17.25 11.46 -5.78
C ALA A 425 17.51 12.91 -6.24
N ARG A 426 17.17 13.90 -5.41
CA ARG A 426 17.42 15.33 -5.69
C ARG A 426 18.89 15.70 -5.68
N LEU A 427 19.74 14.98 -4.93
CA LEU A 427 21.19 15.18 -4.95
C LEU A 427 21.83 14.65 -6.26
N GLY A 428 21.26 13.63 -6.90
CA GLY A 428 21.51 13.27 -8.31
C GLY A 428 22.90 12.72 -8.66
N SER A 429 23.83 12.61 -7.71
CA SER A 429 25.11 11.94 -7.95
C SER A 429 24.91 10.43 -8.13
N GLU A 430 25.83 9.71 -8.77
CA GLU A 430 25.66 8.26 -8.98
C GLU A 430 25.54 7.51 -7.64
N LYS A 431 26.30 7.94 -6.62
CA LYS A 431 26.22 7.40 -5.25
C LYS A 431 24.85 7.67 -4.64
N GLU A 432 24.34 8.88 -4.81
CA GLU A 432 23.06 9.31 -4.23
C GLU A 432 21.88 8.64 -4.94
N LEU A 433 21.93 8.45 -6.27
CA LEU A 433 20.89 7.71 -6.99
C LEU A 433 20.83 6.24 -6.56
N LYS A 434 21.98 5.61 -6.27
CA LYS A 434 22.03 4.26 -5.68
C LYS A 434 21.43 4.23 -4.27
N ALA A 435 21.77 5.21 -3.43
CA ALA A 435 21.17 5.35 -2.11
C ALA A 435 19.66 5.58 -2.18
N ALA A 436 19.17 6.38 -3.13
CA ALA A 436 17.76 6.61 -3.35
C ALA A 436 17.00 5.32 -3.69
N ILE A 437 17.56 4.49 -4.58
CA ILE A 437 17.01 3.18 -4.92
C ILE A 437 16.88 2.32 -3.66
N GLN A 438 17.95 2.24 -2.87
CA GLN A 438 17.93 1.48 -1.62
C GLN A 438 16.87 2.00 -0.65
N SER A 439 16.76 3.31 -0.44
CA SER A 439 15.74 3.87 0.45
C SER A 439 14.32 3.57 -0.04
N TYR A 440 14.04 3.67 -1.34
CA TYR A 440 12.72 3.31 -1.86
C TYR A 440 12.43 1.81 -1.73
N GLU A 441 13.41 0.95 -1.95
CA GLU A 441 13.26 -0.50 -1.76
C GLU A 441 12.99 -0.85 -0.29
N GLU A 442 13.68 -0.22 0.66
CA GLU A 442 13.39 -0.36 2.10
C GLU A 442 11.99 0.16 2.46
N SER A 443 11.55 1.26 1.86
CA SER A 443 10.18 1.75 2.04
C SER A 443 9.14 0.72 1.56
N LEU A 444 9.30 0.18 0.35
CA LEU A 444 8.35 -0.77 -0.24
C LEU A 444 8.32 -2.12 0.48
N LYS A 445 9.45 -2.56 1.05
CA LYS A 445 9.50 -3.74 1.93
C LYS A 445 8.61 -3.56 3.17
N LEU A 446 8.53 -2.35 3.70
CA LEU A 446 7.74 -2.06 4.89
C LEU A 446 6.27 -1.82 4.56
N HIS A 447 5.97 -1.04 3.53
CA HIS A 447 4.60 -0.73 3.10
C HIS A 447 4.54 -0.48 1.60
N GLU A 448 3.61 -1.16 0.93
CA GLU A 448 3.46 -1.03 -0.51
C GLU A 448 2.81 0.30 -0.88
N ASP A 449 3.51 1.13 -1.65
CA ASP A 449 3.04 2.44 -2.08
C ASP A 449 3.32 2.66 -3.57
N LYS A 450 2.27 3.00 -4.32
CA LYS A 450 2.35 3.20 -5.76
C LYS A 450 3.27 4.36 -6.15
N ALA A 451 3.23 5.48 -5.44
CA ALA A 451 4.05 6.65 -5.74
C ALA A 451 5.54 6.36 -5.46
N VAL A 452 5.83 5.60 -4.41
CA VAL A 452 7.19 5.14 -4.12
C VAL A 452 7.71 4.23 -5.24
N ARG A 453 6.88 3.30 -5.74
CA ARG A 453 7.24 2.42 -6.86
C ARG A 453 7.53 3.21 -8.14
N GLU A 454 6.69 4.19 -8.46
CA GLU A 454 6.89 5.07 -9.62
C GLU A 454 8.20 5.88 -9.50
N ASN A 455 8.50 6.39 -8.30
CA ASN A 455 9.76 7.10 -8.04
C ASN A 455 10.99 6.19 -8.16
N LEU A 456 10.91 4.96 -7.64
CA LEU A 456 11.96 3.96 -7.75
C LEU A 456 12.32 3.69 -9.22
N GLU A 457 11.32 3.44 -10.06
CA GLU A 457 11.52 3.18 -11.49
C GLU A 457 12.12 4.39 -12.22
N ALA A 458 11.67 5.60 -11.88
CA ALA A 458 12.22 6.83 -12.44
C ALA A 458 13.72 7.01 -12.08
N VAL A 459 14.10 6.73 -10.83
CA VAL A 459 15.50 6.81 -10.38
C VAL A 459 16.35 5.73 -11.03
N LYS A 460 15.86 4.48 -11.15
CA LYS A 460 16.54 3.39 -11.89
C LYS A 460 16.85 3.81 -13.33
N LYS A 461 15.86 4.38 -14.02
CA LYS A 461 16.02 4.89 -15.40
C LYS A 461 17.03 6.03 -15.48
N ALA A 462 17.02 6.94 -14.51
CA ALA A 462 18.00 8.03 -14.44
C ALA A 462 19.44 7.52 -14.25
N LEU A 463 19.63 6.53 -13.36
CA LEU A 463 20.93 5.91 -13.12
C LEU A 463 21.45 5.17 -14.37
N GLN A 464 20.59 4.39 -15.04
CA GLN A 464 20.94 3.67 -16.27
C GLN A 464 21.40 4.63 -17.39
N LYS A 465 20.66 5.74 -17.60
CA LYS A 465 21.04 6.76 -18.60
C LYS A 465 22.40 7.41 -18.28
N LYS A 466 22.68 7.65 -17.00
CA LYS A 466 23.96 8.22 -16.56
C LYS A 466 25.13 7.27 -16.83
N GLN A 467 24.93 5.97 -16.60
CA GLN A 467 25.91 4.94 -16.92
C GLN A 467 26.13 4.81 -18.44
N GLN A 468 25.06 4.88 -19.24
CA GLN A 468 25.16 4.87 -20.70
C GLN A 468 25.95 6.08 -21.24
N LYS A 469 25.71 7.29 -20.74
CA LYS A 469 26.50 8.49 -21.09
C LYS A 469 27.98 8.31 -20.78
N LYS A 470 28.32 7.76 -19.61
CA LYS A 470 29.72 7.50 -19.20
C LYS A 470 30.40 6.46 -20.10
N GLN A 471 29.66 5.43 -20.53
CA GLN A 471 30.16 4.44 -21.50
C GLN A 471 30.36 5.05 -22.89
N GLN A 472 29.48 5.97 -23.31
CA GLN A 472 29.59 6.66 -24.59
C GLN A 472 30.78 7.63 -24.61
N GLN A 473 30.97 8.42 -23.55
CA GLN A 473 32.15 9.27 -23.37
C GLN A 473 33.45 8.45 -23.38
N ASN A 474 33.49 7.30 -22.70
CA ASN A 474 34.66 6.41 -22.73
C ASN A 474 34.92 5.78 -24.11
N ARG A 475 33.86 5.50 -24.89
CA ARG A 475 34.00 5.02 -26.28
C ARG A 475 34.51 6.12 -27.20
N ASP A 476 34.01 7.34 -27.06
CA ASP A 476 34.44 8.49 -27.85
C ASP A 476 35.90 8.87 -27.54
N GLN A 477 36.33 8.72 -26.28
CA GLN A 477 37.72 8.91 -25.87
C GLN A 477 38.63 7.80 -26.40
N LYS A 478 38.22 6.52 -26.32
CA LYS A 478 38.94 5.41 -26.96
C LYS A 478 39.03 5.54 -28.48
N ASN A 479 37.99 6.05 -29.14
CA ASN A 479 38.00 6.31 -30.58
C ASN A 479 38.94 7.48 -30.95
N LYS A 480 39.05 8.51 -30.10
CA LYS A 480 40.06 9.56 -30.24
C LYS A 480 41.48 9.02 -30.05
N ASP A 481 41.72 8.18 -29.05
CA ASP A 481 43.03 7.58 -28.80
C ASP A 481 43.43 6.58 -29.91
N GLN A 482 42.48 5.85 -30.48
CA GLN A 482 42.71 5.01 -31.66
C GLN A 482 42.97 5.83 -32.93
N LYS A 483 42.28 6.96 -33.13
CA LYS A 483 42.60 7.90 -34.22
C LYS A 483 44.01 8.47 -34.05
N ASN A 484 44.41 8.88 -32.84
CA ASN A 484 45.78 9.34 -32.57
C ASN A 484 46.82 8.23 -32.76
N LYS A 485 46.53 6.98 -32.39
CA LYS A 485 47.41 5.83 -32.68
C LYS A 485 47.49 5.48 -34.17
N GLN A 486 46.41 5.65 -34.93
CA GLN A 486 46.44 5.50 -36.40
C GLN A 486 47.16 6.66 -37.09
N GLN A 487 47.08 7.88 -36.56
CA GLN A 487 47.85 9.03 -37.04
C GLN A 487 49.34 8.89 -36.72
N ASN A 488 49.70 8.40 -35.52
CA ASN A 488 51.10 8.07 -35.18
C ASN A 488 51.63 6.89 -36.00
N LYS A 489 50.84 5.86 -36.29
CA LYS A 489 51.23 4.78 -37.23
C LYS A 489 51.36 5.27 -38.68
N LYS A 490 50.60 6.29 -39.11
CA LYS A 490 50.78 6.96 -40.41
C LYS A 490 52.04 7.83 -40.42
N ASN A 491 52.37 8.50 -39.31
CA ASN A 491 53.59 9.28 -39.18
C ASN A 491 54.85 8.40 -39.04
N GLU A 492 54.75 7.24 -38.39
CA GLU A 492 55.82 6.22 -38.39
C GLU A 492 55.98 5.53 -39.75
N LYS A 493 54.89 5.30 -40.50
CA LYS A 493 54.98 4.83 -41.90
C LYS A 493 55.58 5.88 -42.83
N ASN A 494 55.29 7.17 -42.62
CA ASN A 494 55.93 8.25 -43.38
C ASN A 494 57.40 8.49 -42.98
N LYS A 495 57.79 8.26 -41.71
CA LYS A 495 59.22 8.26 -41.31
C LYS A 495 59.98 7.03 -41.82
N ASN A 496 59.34 5.86 -41.92
CA ASN A 496 59.95 4.64 -42.49
C ASN A 496 59.98 4.58 -44.02
N GLN A 497 59.34 5.54 -44.72
CA GLN A 497 59.49 5.75 -46.16
C GLN A 497 60.53 6.83 -46.52
N GLN A 498 61.10 7.51 -45.52
CA GLN A 498 62.18 8.49 -45.71
C GLN A 498 63.56 8.03 -45.22
N ASN A 499 63.68 6.87 -44.57
CA ASN A 499 64.95 6.26 -44.17
C ASN A 499 65.18 4.87 -44.81
N LYS A 500 64.95 4.77 -46.12
CA LYS A 500 65.42 3.66 -46.97
C LYS A 500 66.13 4.20 -48.20
N ASN A 501 67.17 4.99 -47.94
CA ASN A 501 68.32 5.18 -48.79
C ASN A 501 69.47 5.60 -47.88
N GLU A 502 70.04 4.62 -47.15
CA GLU A 502 71.45 4.62 -46.77
C GLU A 502 71.82 3.28 -46.11
N ASN A 503 72.90 2.72 -46.66
CA ASN A 503 73.82 1.74 -46.08
C ASN A 503 73.44 0.25 -45.99
N ASN A 504 73.89 -0.39 -47.06
CA ASN A 504 74.52 -1.70 -47.14
C ASN A 504 75.63 -1.95 -46.08
N LYS A 505 75.89 -3.25 -45.82
CA LYS A 505 77.00 -3.90 -45.06
C LYS A 505 76.84 -4.00 -43.53
N GLN A 506 76.61 -5.21 -43.01
CA GLN A 506 77.66 -6.09 -42.44
C GLN A 506 77.09 -7.40 -41.85
N ASN A 507 77.60 -8.52 -42.37
CA ASN A 507 77.92 -9.83 -41.77
C ASN A 507 77.32 -10.32 -40.43
N SER A 508 76.75 -11.54 -40.53
CA SER A 508 77.19 -12.81 -39.90
C SER A 508 76.78 -13.21 -38.46
N LYS A 509 76.35 -14.48 -38.40
CA LYS A 509 76.44 -15.52 -37.33
C LYS A 509 75.38 -15.56 -36.22
N ASP A 510 74.52 -16.58 -36.29
CA ASP A 510 74.52 -17.83 -35.49
C ASP A 510 73.07 -18.30 -35.26
N ASN A 511 72.63 -19.40 -35.88
CA ASN A 511 72.75 -20.82 -35.52
C ASN A 511 71.77 -21.31 -34.42
N LYS A 512 70.84 -22.16 -34.90
CA LYS A 512 70.48 -23.49 -34.38
C LYS A 512 69.51 -23.71 -33.20
N GLN A 513 68.87 -24.87 -33.35
CA GLN A 513 68.18 -25.77 -32.39
C GLN A 513 66.70 -25.52 -32.11
N ASN A 514 65.81 -26.53 -32.07
CA ASN A 514 65.91 -27.94 -32.47
C ASN A 514 64.50 -28.51 -32.60
N GLN A 515 64.33 -29.45 -33.53
CA GLN A 515 63.19 -30.36 -33.65
C GLN A 515 63.46 -31.63 -32.83
N GLN A 516 62.36 -32.26 -32.39
CA GLN A 516 62.16 -33.71 -32.21
C GLN A 516 62.91 -34.49 -31.11
N ASN A 517 62.11 -35.25 -30.34
CA ASN A 517 62.26 -36.66 -29.91
C ASN A 517 61.49 -36.83 -28.57
N LYS A 518 60.96 -38.00 -28.17
CA LYS A 518 60.90 -39.35 -28.72
C LYS A 518 59.83 -40.11 -27.95
N GLN A 519 59.33 -41.14 -28.61
CA GLN A 519 58.53 -42.23 -28.07
C GLN A 519 59.45 -43.26 -27.37
N SER A 520 58.83 -44.09 -26.53
CA SER A 520 59.22 -45.43 -26.04
C SER A 520 60.39 -45.58 -25.06
N GLU A 521 60.08 -46.15 -23.89
CA GLU A 521 60.89 -47.22 -23.30
C GLU A 521 59.99 -48.38 -22.85
N GLN A 522 60.43 -49.56 -23.26
CA GLN A 522 59.87 -50.89 -23.09
C GLN A 522 60.57 -51.57 -21.90
N ASN A 523 59.82 -52.41 -21.19
CA ASN A 523 60.21 -53.70 -20.60
C ASN A 523 61.67 -53.97 -20.23
N LYS A 524 61.87 -54.35 -18.96
CA LYS A 524 62.73 -55.46 -18.52
C LYS A 524 62.09 -56.02 -17.23
N LYS A 525 62.04 -57.32 -16.93
CA LYS A 525 62.52 -58.54 -17.57
C LYS A 525 61.96 -59.72 -16.76
N ASN A 526 61.68 -60.82 -17.46
CA ASN A 526 61.97 -62.23 -17.14
C ASN A 526 61.41 -62.84 -15.82
N GLU A 527 60.92 -64.07 -15.78
CA GLU A 527 61.62 -65.26 -16.28
C GLU A 527 60.69 -66.49 -16.47
N HIS A 528 61.04 -67.26 -17.50
CA HIS A 528 60.75 -68.66 -17.85
C HIS A 528 60.01 -69.57 -16.86
N LYS A 529 58.96 -70.26 -17.36
CA LYS A 529 58.95 -71.71 -17.76
C LYS A 529 59.30 -72.65 -16.58
N GLU A 530 58.55 -73.69 -16.25
CA GLU A 530 58.09 -74.76 -17.13
C GLU A 530 57.34 -75.81 -16.27
N LYS A 531 56.57 -76.68 -16.94
CA LYS A 531 56.07 -78.00 -16.49
C LYS A 531 54.85 -77.99 -15.56
N GLN A 532 53.66 -78.17 -16.13
CA GLN A 532 53.01 -79.48 -16.33
C GLN A 532 52.63 -80.20 -15.03
N ASN A 533 51.31 -80.20 -14.81
CA ASN A 533 50.46 -81.33 -14.42
C ASN A 533 50.78 -82.17 -13.17
N SER A 534 49.66 -82.43 -12.49
CA SER A 534 49.43 -83.58 -11.59
C SER A 534 49.95 -83.43 -10.16
N GLN A 535 49.30 -82.54 -9.42
CA GLN A 535 48.75 -82.91 -8.10
C GLN A 535 47.44 -82.15 -7.84
N GLN A 536 46.61 -82.09 -8.90
CA GLN A 536 45.15 -82.07 -8.78
C GLN A 536 44.72 -83.39 -8.14
N ASN A 537 44.19 -83.35 -6.91
CA ASN A 537 43.15 -84.24 -6.36
C ASN A 537 43.16 -84.44 -4.83
N LYS A 538 43.96 -83.72 -4.05
CA LYS A 538 43.82 -83.74 -2.57
C LYS A 538 43.60 -82.39 -1.88
N GLN A 539 43.55 -81.28 -2.62
CA GLN A 539 43.11 -79.97 -2.11
C GLN A 539 41.66 -79.61 -2.48
N GLN A 540 40.99 -80.44 -3.30
CA GLN A 540 39.67 -80.15 -3.87
C GLN A 540 38.48 -80.61 -3.01
N GLN A 541 38.70 -81.39 -1.94
CA GLN A 541 37.64 -81.79 -1.01
C GLN A 541 37.52 -80.88 0.22
N LYS A 542 38.55 -80.09 0.58
CA LYS A 542 38.45 -79.05 1.63
C LYS A 542 37.92 -77.70 1.12
N GLU A 543 37.84 -77.50 -0.20
CA GLU A 543 37.20 -76.32 -0.80
C GLU A 543 35.68 -76.45 -0.94
N ASN A 544 35.13 -77.66 -1.07
CA ASN A 544 33.69 -77.86 -1.27
C ASN A 544 32.83 -77.65 -0.02
N GLU A 545 33.36 -77.90 1.19
CA GLU A 545 32.64 -77.55 2.43
C GLU A 545 32.69 -76.05 2.73
N LYS A 546 33.82 -75.37 2.43
CA LYS A 546 33.91 -73.90 2.48
C LYS A 546 33.08 -73.19 1.40
N GLN A 547 32.71 -73.86 0.30
CA GLN A 547 31.83 -73.30 -0.73
C GLN A 547 30.34 -73.40 -0.37
N LYS A 548 29.90 -74.41 0.38
CA LYS A 548 28.50 -74.54 0.82
C LYS A 548 28.11 -73.49 1.87
N GLU A 549 28.97 -73.20 2.84
CA GLU A 549 28.77 -72.08 3.80
C GLU A 549 28.81 -70.69 3.11
N LYS A 550 29.58 -70.56 2.03
CA LYS A 550 29.66 -69.33 1.21
C LYS A 550 28.44 -69.16 0.30
N GLN A 551 27.74 -70.24 -0.06
CA GLN A 551 26.53 -70.20 -0.88
C GLN A 551 25.26 -69.86 -0.08
N GLU A 552 25.14 -70.32 1.17
CA GLU A 552 24.02 -69.90 2.05
C GLU A 552 24.14 -68.46 2.55
N ARG A 553 25.37 -67.94 2.76
CA ARG A 553 25.57 -66.50 2.99
C ARG A 553 25.31 -65.66 1.73
N LYS A 554 25.60 -66.18 0.54
CA LYS A 554 25.30 -65.48 -0.74
C LYS A 554 23.80 -65.42 -1.06
N SER A 555 22.99 -66.43 -0.71
CA SER A 555 21.55 -66.41 -1.00
C SER A 555 20.74 -65.47 -0.07
N LYS A 556 21.16 -65.30 1.20
CA LYS A 556 20.57 -64.27 2.09
C LYS A 556 21.04 -62.85 1.77
N GLN A 557 22.25 -62.70 1.21
CA GLN A 557 22.77 -61.40 0.77
C GLN A 557 22.20 -61.00 -0.60
N GLN A 558 21.95 -61.95 -1.52
CA GLN A 558 21.31 -61.68 -2.82
C GLN A 558 19.85 -61.22 -2.71
N SER A 559 19.04 -61.71 -1.76
CA SER A 559 17.65 -61.22 -1.59
C SER A 559 17.55 -59.85 -0.91
N SER A 560 18.57 -59.49 -0.14
CA SER A 560 18.72 -58.16 0.50
C SER A 560 19.27 -57.14 -0.51
N ASP A 561 20.26 -57.55 -1.32
CA ASP A 561 20.87 -56.72 -2.36
C ASP A 561 19.96 -56.54 -3.59
N GLU A 562 19.09 -57.49 -3.94
CA GLU A 562 18.10 -57.29 -5.01
C GLU A 562 17.00 -56.29 -4.61
N LYS A 563 16.53 -56.30 -3.36
CA LYS A 563 15.58 -55.29 -2.86
C LYS A 563 16.23 -53.91 -2.73
N LEU A 564 17.49 -53.85 -2.29
CA LEU A 564 18.25 -52.60 -2.20
C LEU A 564 18.64 -52.06 -3.60
N ASN A 565 18.95 -52.92 -4.57
CA ASN A 565 19.19 -52.52 -5.97
C ASN A 565 17.91 -52.15 -6.70
N GLN A 566 16.76 -52.77 -6.42
CA GLN A 566 15.47 -52.31 -6.99
C GLN A 566 15.05 -50.95 -6.42
N GLN A 567 15.26 -50.70 -5.12
CA GLN A 567 15.04 -49.37 -4.54
C GLN A 567 16.04 -48.32 -5.04
N LYS A 568 17.33 -48.66 -5.15
CA LYS A 568 18.35 -47.77 -5.73
C LYS A 568 18.10 -47.49 -7.22
N ASN A 569 17.74 -48.48 -8.03
CA ASN A 569 17.39 -48.27 -9.43
C ASN A 569 16.10 -47.45 -9.59
N GLN A 570 15.11 -47.61 -8.71
CA GLN A 570 13.91 -46.77 -8.72
C GLN A 570 14.20 -45.34 -8.25
N GLU A 571 15.09 -45.14 -7.28
CA GLU A 571 15.53 -43.81 -6.86
C GLU A 571 16.45 -43.14 -7.89
N GLU A 572 17.33 -43.89 -8.56
CA GLU A 572 18.16 -43.41 -9.67
C GLU A 572 17.31 -43.10 -10.91
N GLN A 573 16.33 -43.93 -11.27
CA GLN A 573 15.38 -43.60 -12.33
C GLN A 573 14.48 -42.41 -11.96
N LYS A 574 14.10 -42.25 -10.69
CA LYS A 574 13.38 -41.06 -10.22
C LYS A 574 14.28 -39.83 -10.25
N LYS A 575 15.55 -39.92 -9.87
CA LYS A 575 16.52 -38.81 -9.96
C LYS A 575 16.81 -38.45 -11.41
N GLN A 576 17.04 -39.43 -12.29
CA GLN A 576 17.24 -39.21 -13.72
C GLN A 576 16.00 -38.61 -14.38
N ASN A 577 14.79 -39.09 -14.07
CA ASN A 577 13.55 -38.47 -14.57
C ASN A 577 13.33 -37.06 -14.00
N LYS A 578 13.78 -36.78 -12.77
CA LYS A 578 13.67 -35.45 -12.15
C LYS A 578 14.68 -34.50 -12.76
N GLU A 579 15.89 -34.96 -13.06
CA GLU A 579 16.94 -34.23 -13.78
C GLU A 579 16.57 -34.02 -15.25
N GLU A 580 15.97 -34.99 -15.94
CA GLU A 580 15.44 -34.82 -17.29
C GLU A 580 14.25 -33.87 -17.32
N LYS A 581 13.34 -33.94 -16.34
CA LYS A 581 12.26 -32.95 -16.21
C LYS A 581 12.79 -31.56 -15.88
N GLU A 582 13.82 -31.43 -15.05
CA GLU A 582 14.48 -30.14 -14.81
C GLU A 582 15.25 -29.64 -16.02
N LYS A 583 15.93 -30.50 -16.76
CA LYS A 583 16.59 -30.15 -18.03
C LYS A 583 15.57 -29.72 -19.07
N ALA A 584 14.48 -30.46 -19.24
CA ALA A 584 13.37 -30.09 -20.14
C ALA A 584 12.66 -28.80 -19.70
N LYS A 585 12.57 -28.54 -18.39
CA LYS A 585 12.00 -27.28 -17.85
C LYS A 585 12.96 -26.10 -18.05
N LYS A 586 14.26 -26.30 -17.85
CA LYS A 586 15.32 -25.32 -18.16
C LYS A 586 15.44 -25.07 -19.67
N GLU A 587 15.20 -26.08 -20.50
CA GLU A 587 15.22 -25.99 -21.95
C GLU A 587 13.96 -25.30 -22.48
N LYS A 588 12.77 -25.58 -21.91
CA LYS A 588 11.55 -24.80 -22.17
C LYS A 588 11.68 -23.36 -21.70
N GLN A 589 12.31 -23.10 -20.54
CA GLN A 589 12.62 -21.74 -20.08
C GLN A 589 13.62 -21.06 -21.00
N LYS A 590 14.68 -21.73 -21.44
CA LYS A 590 15.61 -21.22 -22.46
C LYS A 590 14.92 -20.96 -23.79
N LEU A 591 13.96 -21.79 -24.20
CA LEU A 591 13.21 -21.63 -25.45
C LEU A 591 12.20 -20.47 -25.35
N GLN A 592 11.59 -20.27 -24.17
CA GLN A 592 10.76 -19.10 -23.87
C GLN A 592 11.61 -17.83 -23.77
N GLU A 593 12.81 -17.90 -23.18
CA GLU A 593 13.79 -16.81 -23.18
C GLU A 593 14.32 -16.52 -24.59
N LEU A 594 14.51 -17.54 -25.45
CA LEU A 594 14.92 -17.33 -26.84
C LEU A 594 13.80 -16.70 -27.67
N LYS A 595 12.54 -17.09 -27.40
CA LYS A 595 11.35 -16.50 -28.02
C LYS A 595 11.13 -15.05 -27.55
N SER A 596 11.26 -14.78 -26.25
CA SER A 596 11.19 -13.42 -25.72
C SER A 596 12.37 -12.56 -26.17
N GLN A 597 13.58 -13.13 -26.31
CA GLN A 597 14.74 -12.44 -26.88
C GLN A 597 14.60 -12.19 -28.40
N LYS A 598 13.89 -13.05 -29.15
CA LYS A 598 13.56 -12.81 -30.57
C LYS A 598 12.45 -11.77 -30.74
N GLU A 599 11.45 -11.77 -29.87
CA GLU A 599 10.42 -10.73 -29.82
C GLU A 599 10.97 -9.38 -29.35
N ASP A 600 11.90 -9.37 -28.38
CA ASP A 600 12.65 -8.20 -27.95
C ASP A 600 13.67 -7.74 -29.00
N LYS A 601 14.23 -8.62 -29.83
CA LYS A 601 15.04 -8.24 -31.00
C LYS A 601 14.18 -7.56 -32.06
N ASN A 602 13.03 -8.12 -32.41
CA ASN A 602 12.12 -7.50 -33.37
C ASN A 602 11.49 -6.18 -32.87
N LYS A 603 11.29 -6.02 -31.56
CA LYS A 603 10.93 -4.73 -30.94
C LYS A 603 12.12 -3.77 -30.88
N LYS A 604 13.32 -4.23 -30.52
CA LYS A 604 14.54 -3.40 -30.52
C LYS A 604 14.94 -2.96 -31.91
N ASP A 605 14.74 -3.74 -32.95
CA ASP A 605 15.08 -3.38 -34.34
C ASP A 605 14.08 -2.34 -34.88
N LYS A 606 12.80 -2.42 -34.49
CA LYS A 606 11.78 -1.39 -34.78
C LYS A 606 11.96 -0.11 -33.95
N GLU A 607 12.33 -0.23 -32.68
CA GLU A 607 12.67 0.91 -31.81
C GLU A 607 14.03 1.53 -32.18
N GLN A 608 15.00 0.76 -32.68
CA GLN A 608 16.28 1.26 -33.18
C GLN A 608 16.12 1.95 -34.53
N ALA A 609 15.22 1.50 -35.41
CA ALA A 609 14.88 2.21 -36.64
C ALA A 609 14.20 3.56 -36.34
N HIS A 610 13.27 3.59 -35.37
CA HIS A 610 12.61 4.82 -34.93
C HIS A 610 13.54 5.74 -34.11
N ALA A 611 14.46 5.18 -33.33
CA ALA A 611 15.50 5.91 -32.60
C ALA A 611 16.63 6.40 -33.51
N ALA A 612 16.93 5.72 -34.62
CA ALA A 612 17.87 6.18 -35.65
C ALA A 612 17.28 7.36 -36.45
N GLN A 613 15.98 7.32 -36.77
CA GLN A 613 15.25 8.47 -37.33
C GLN A 613 15.21 9.66 -36.37
N MET A 614 15.02 9.42 -35.05
CA MET A 614 15.14 10.48 -34.05
C MET A 614 16.58 10.96 -33.83
N GLN A 615 17.58 10.07 -33.91
CA GLN A 615 19.00 10.42 -33.78
C GLN A 615 19.50 11.27 -34.96
N GLN A 616 19.05 11.00 -36.19
CA GLN A 616 19.30 11.90 -37.33
C GLN A 616 18.67 13.28 -37.14
N LYS A 617 17.51 13.35 -36.48
CA LYS A 617 16.83 14.63 -36.17
C LYS A 617 17.48 15.38 -34.99
N MET A 618 18.20 14.67 -34.10
CA MET A 618 18.85 15.20 -32.90
C MET A 618 20.36 15.47 -33.06
N MET A 619 20.99 15.05 -34.16
CA MET A 619 22.41 15.31 -34.43
C MET A 619 22.74 16.78 -34.77
N LYS A 620 21.76 17.70 -34.73
CA LYS A 620 21.98 19.10 -35.10
C LYS A 620 22.30 20.07 -33.95
N ASP A 621 22.20 19.68 -32.67
CA ASP A 621 22.59 20.58 -31.57
C ASP A 621 23.41 19.85 -30.51
N LYS A 622 24.69 20.25 -30.40
CA LYS A 622 25.58 19.85 -29.30
C LYS A 622 25.22 20.69 -28.07
N MET A 623 24.66 20.03 -27.04
CA MET A 623 24.26 20.70 -25.79
C MET A 623 25.32 20.52 -24.67
N SER A 624 25.61 21.62 -23.97
CA SER A 624 26.65 21.79 -22.92
C SER A 624 26.19 21.32 -21.52
N ASP A 625 27.09 21.21 -20.53
CA ASP A 625 26.83 20.84 -19.12
C ASP A 625 25.71 21.68 -18.44
N ALA A 626 25.45 22.88 -18.95
CA ALA A 626 24.33 23.73 -18.54
C ALA A 626 22.95 23.10 -18.85
N GLU A 627 22.89 22.27 -19.88
CA GLU A 627 21.68 21.64 -20.38
C GLU A 627 21.35 20.36 -19.61
N GLU A 628 22.36 19.71 -19.03
CA GLU A 628 22.19 18.65 -18.04
C GLU A 628 21.53 19.18 -16.75
N LYS A 629 21.92 20.37 -16.27
CA LYS A 629 21.22 21.05 -15.17
C LYS A 629 19.77 21.42 -15.56
N LYS A 630 19.55 21.88 -16.79
CA LYS A 630 18.23 22.25 -17.31
C LYS A 630 17.31 21.02 -17.45
N TRP A 631 17.87 19.87 -17.84
CA TRP A 631 17.16 18.60 -17.97
C TRP A 631 16.89 17.93 -16.62
N LEU A 632 17.83 17.97 -15.67
CA LEU A 632 17.58 17.59 -14.27
C LEU A 632 16.46 18.46 -13.67
N LYS A 633 16.43 19.76 -13.98
CA LYS A 633 15.36 20.68 -13.58
C LYS A 633 14.00 20.32 -14.23
N ALA A 634 14.00 19.84 -15.48
CA ALA A 634 12.80 19.37 -16.16
C ALA A 634 12.29 18.01 -15.61
N LEU A 635 13.19 17.07 -15.33
CA LEU A 635 12.87 15.83 -14.61
C LEU A 635 12.30 16.13 -13.21
N ASN A 636 12.88 17.14 -12.55
CA ASN A 636 12.47 17.65 -11.25
C ASN A 636 11.11 18.38 -11.24
N GLN A 637 10.62 18.86 -12.40
CA GLN A 637 9.31 19.48 -12.59
C GLN A 637 8.24 18.46 -13.01
N GLN A 638 8.62 17.41 -13.74
CA GLN A 638 7.70 16.32 -14.14
C GLN A 638 7.54 15.24 -13.07
N GLN A 639 8.50 15.05 -12.17
CA GLN A 639 8.31 14.23 -10.97
C GLN A 639 7.62 15.06 -9.89
N ASN A 640 6.32 14.86 -9.73
CA ASN A 640 5.62 15.17 -8.47
C ASN A 640 6.18 14.24 -7.38
N SER A 641 7.36 14.53 -6.86
CA SER A 641 7.92 13.82 -5.70
C SER A 641 6.99 14.07 -4.51
N TYR A 642 6.17 13.08 -4.19
CA TYR A 642 5.25 13.14 -3.06
C TYR A 642 6.06 13.16 -1.77
N LEU A 643 5.95 14.25 -1.02
CA LEU A 643 6.59 14.40 0.29
C LEU A 643 5.56 14.06 1.36
N TYR A 644 5.79 12.96 2.09
CA TYR A 644 4.91 12.56 3.18
C TYR A 644 5.09 13.51 4.38
N MET A 645 4.00 13.85 5.07
CA MET A 645 4.01 14.69 6.27
C MET A 645 3.30 13.96 7.41
N LEU A 646 3.97 13.80 8.57
CA LEU A 646 3.39 13.07 9.70
C LEU A 646 2.20 13.82 10.33
N ASN A 647 2.25 15.14 10.35
CA ASN A 647 1.27 15.97 11.07
C ASN A 647 0.07 16.45 10.22
N LYS A 648 -0.03 16.03 8.95
CA LYS A 648 -1.14 16.41 8.05
C LYS A 648 -2.18 15.32 7.87
N GLU A 649 -2.03 14.18 8.52
CA GLU A 649 -2.99 13.10 8.42
C GLU A 649 -4.09 13.29 9.47
N LYS A 650 -5.34 13.41 9.00
CA LYS A 650 -6.53 13.00 9.76
C LYS A 650 -6.28 11.59 10.31
N PRO A 651 -6.84 11.22 11.48
CA PRO A 651 -6.52 9.97 12.13
C PRO A 651 -6.65 8.82 11.13
N ILE A 652 -5.53 8.13 10.90
CA ILE A 652 -5.54 6.81 10.30
C ILE A 652 -6.46 6.02 11.23
N LYS A 653 -7.57 5.51 10.68
CA LYS A 653 -8.32 4.46 11.36
C LYS A 653 -7.37 3.28 11.49
N ASP A 654 -6.73 3.17 12.65
CA ASP A 654 -6.21 1.91 13.11
C ASP A 654 -7.38 0.93 13.10
N ASN A 655 -7.10 -0.28 12.63
CA ASN A 655 -8.02 -1.41 12.69
C ASN A 655 -8.39 -1.64 14.16
N GLU A 656 -9.50 -1.06 14.60
CA GLU A 656 -10.17 -1.40 15.85
C GLU A 656 -10.78 -2.79 15.71
N ASN A 657 -9.95 -3.82 15.90
CA ASN A 657 -10.39 -5.18 16.18
C ASN A 657 -9.63 -5.79 17.37
N GLU A 658 -9.24 -4.95 18.33
CA GLU A 658 -8.85 -5.37 19.67
C GLU A 658 -9.63 -4.53 20.68
N LYS A 659 -10.75 -5.08 21.17
CA LYS A 659 -11.37 -4.65 22.41
C LYS A 659 -10.69 -5.37 23.57
N PRO A 660 -10.50 -4.69 24.70
CA PRO A 660 -10.88 -5.29 25.97
C PRO A 660 -11.75 -4.33 26.80
N TRP A 661 -13.03 -4.24 26.43
CA TRP A 661 -14.19 -4.31 27.33
C TRP A 661 -15.43 -4.74 26.53
#